data_AF-A0A7C4ZLK6-F1
#
_entry.id   AF-A0A7C4ZLK6-F1
#
_cell.length_a   1.000
_cell.length_b   1.000
_cell.length_c   1.000
_cell.angle_alpha   90.00
_cell.angle_beta   90.00
_cell.angle_gamma   90.00
#
_symmetry.space_group_name_H-M   'P 1'
#
loop_
_entity.id
_entity.type
_entity.pdbx_description
1 polymer ?
#
loop_
_entity_poly.entity_id
_entity_poly.type
_entity_poly.pdbx_seq_one_letter_code
_entity_poly.pdbx_strand_id
1 'polypeptide(L)'
;MRRPGLWLTNGHPGNPAQMLSWRPGALTCFYDYLGVNGVFGYKAANPAVPIIVRFQHPFQWQQDPVGYARRLGEQVASKWNDMKVLDPYVYFANEMNLHYENGDQNPGAQARYTSPEFYQKYAQWVRMTADVIKSRVPEMKLVTPPFAFGHHEDGSPDDNGQPTEGWAGFDYLYETVRDYFDNIICFHSYWGHAGGSERTWLYDPVLSSWYAFRWRRVLKLFETRYQLQAKVIIDEAGNFGAADPDFTDQVMYHAQQCLSDPRVIAVTYFLWLDPTNSPGNIANSWAQRVRNLPDHLARLAAMPDVPIIGEPVEEPPVAEPMVRLLLDDGSVQTMPLEEYLRAVVPAEMPALWPAEAVKAQAIAARSYTQYAIEHPRHPNADICTKPAHCQNYDPTKIHPKSDEAIQLTKHIIARSNGQTITGVFSANCGGHTRNNEDVFRGAPVPYLRGVPCPDPGPKNGHGVGLCQHGARALASQGQSYEAIIKHYYTGVTLGPITPAQPGALAGLVADHTGRPIANVRVVLAGAGQTLETFSRADGGYRFGNLPAGAYSLELPAYGVKQSNMTIASGQELTVNLVLPAPVRPTIVADIVRSAGLPLLVGDWGKANVPIRITPPGGPPVVIVSGSKPEYGPGGFEIYATKIGTYVLEMDGYRFDIPMTGQFTRLVFRQAGPARPSGIIEGVLRDHQNRPVADWFVHLSGSGVNLTATTNAQGSFAFANLGAGSYTLTVADSPISQTVTHNGQERVTLALQLPAPVVSDGWQVDLSQGTGLPLLVGDIGVSNGVITITSPSGRRQQVTSGSKPEWGIGGFEVYTTELGNYTVEFFGQRFTIPVQGQFTKAIFRKDTSSTEPQVRLVSMLLPRSRAEALRAELETDIDTKGLFTVQVVSS
;
A
#
# COMPACT_ATOMS: atom_id res chain seq x y z
N MET A 1 32.48 -34.26 -2.65
CA MET A 1 32.55 -35.73 -2.56
C MET A 1 33.97 -36.11 -2.17
N ARG A 2 34.19 -36.84 -1.07
CA ARG A 2 35.45 -37.57 -0.82
C ARG A 2 35.25 -39.04 -1.21
N ARG A 3 36.29 -39.71 -1.72
CA ARG A 3 36.42 -41.17 -1.90
C ARG A 3 37.54 -41.69 -0.97
N PRO A 4 37.73 -43.00 -0.72
CA PRO A 4 36.83 -44.16 -0.80
C PRO A 4 36.74 -44.96 0.53
N GLY A 5 35.52 -45.34 0.88
CA GLY A 5 35.13 -46.18 2.01
C GLY A 5 33.64 -45.96 2.19
N LEU A 6 32.81 -46.98 1.93
CA LEU A 6 31.34 -46.90 1.78
C LEU A 6 30.66 -45.96 2.81
N TRP A 7 29.65 -45.18 2.42
CA TRP A 7 28.20 -45.50 2.48
C TRP A 7 27.36 -44.49 1.65
N LEU A 8 26.12 -44.84 1.34
CA LEU A 8 25.36 -44.56 0.11
C LEU A 8 24.77 -43.14 -0.11
N THR A 9 24.67 -42.81 -1.42
CA THR A 9 23.69 -42.00 -2.18
C THR A 9 23.42 -40.54 -1.78
N ASN A 10 24.07 -39.62 -2.50
CA ASN A 10 23.48 -38.33 -2.87
C ASN A 10 23.43 -38.23 -4.40
N GLY A 11 22.21 -38.32 -4.95
CA GLY A 11 21.87 -38.39 -6.38
C GLY A 11 21.95 -39.81 -6.95
N HIS A 12 20.84 -40.36 -7.45
CA HIS A 12 20.83 -41.64 -8.15
C HIS A 12 21.12 -41.42 -9.66
N PRO A 13 22.18 -42.02 -10.23
CA PRO A 13 22.60 -41.95 -11.64
C PRO A 13 21.51 -42.10 -12.70
N GLY A 14 20.52 -42.94 -12.41
CA GLY A 14 19.42 -43.27 -13.34
C GLY A 14 18.14 -42.45 -13.17
N ASN A 15 18.10 -41.46 -12.28
CA ASN A 15 16.88 -40.68 -12.01
C ASN A 15 17.15 -39.16 -11.97
N PRO A 16 16.95 -38.44 -13.10
CA PRO A 16 17.17 -37.00 -13.20
C PRO A 16 16.40 -36.13 -12.19
N ALA A 17 15.31 -36.65 -11.61
CA ALA A 17 14.54 -35.96 -10.57
C ALA A 17 15.26 -35.90 -9.20
N GLN A 18 16.38 -36.61 -9.04
CA GLN A 18 17.19 -36.63 -7.81
C GLN A 18 18.52 -35.88 -7.95
N MET A 19 18.73 -35.16 -9.05
CA MET A 19 19.86 -34.26 -9.26
C MET A 19 19.46 -32.85 -8.84
N LEU A 20 20.18 -32.25 -7.89
CA LEU A 20 19.75 -30.99 -7.27
C LEU A 20 20.60 -29.81 -7.73
N SER A 21 19.90 -28.74 -8.07
CA SER A 21 20.31 -27.60 -8.89
C SER A 21 19.31 -26.48 -8.67
N TRP A 22 19.67 -25.30 -8.14
CA TRP A 22 18.69 -24.25 -7.82
C TRP A 22 19.01 -22.84 -8.35
N ARG A 23 18.78 -22.72 -9.66
CA ARG A 23 17.70 -21.84 -10.18
C ARG A 23 16.51 -22.78 -10.48
N PRO A 24 15.35 -22.32 -10.99
CA PRO A 24 14.77 -23.04 -12.12
C PRO A 24 15.82 -23.00 -13.25
N GLY A 25 16.90 -23.81 -13.17
CA GLY A 25 18.11 -23.54 -13.96
C GLY A 25 19.46 -24.20 -13.60
N ALA A 26 20.14 -24.06 -12.46
CA ALA A 26 21.62 -24.28 -12.43
C ALA A 26 22.17 -25.53 -11.66
N LEU A 27 22.84 -26.47 -12.34
CA LEU A 27 23.30 -27.76 -11.82
C LEU A 27 24.79 -27.82 -11.49
N THR A 28 25.12 -28.22 -10.26
CA THR A 28 26.52 -28.37 -9.80
C THR A 28 26.94 -29.84 -9.68
N CYS A 29 28.13 -30.18 -10.16
CA CYS A 29 28.64 -31.56 -10.11
C CYS A 29 30.17 -31.60 -10.16
N PHE A 30 30.79 -32.55 -9.47
CA PHE A 30 32.20 -32.86 -9.68
C PHE A 30 32.40 -33.48 -11.07
N TYR A 31 33.52 -33.17 -11.73
CA TYR A 31 33.82 -33.65 -13.08
C TYR A 31 33.62 -35.17 -13.25
N ASP A 32 34.21 -35.97 -12.36
CA ASP A 32 34.19 -37.43 -12.42
C ASP A 32 32.79 -38.04 -12.32
N TYR A 33 31.80 -37.24 -11.95
CA TYR A 33 30.43 -37.67 -11.74
C TYR A 33 29.46 -37.13 -12.80
N LEU A 34 29.93 -36.31 -13.76
CA LEU A 34 29.07 -35.76 -14.82
C LEU A 34 28.40 -36.87 -15.64
N GLY A 35 29.18 -37.86 -16.07
CA GLY A 35 28.68 -38.98 -16.87
C GLY A 35 27.78 -39.91 -16.07
N VAL A 36 28.24 -40.33 -14.89
CA VAL A 36 27.50 -41.22 -13.99
C VAL A 36 26.18 -40.59 -13.59
N ASN A 37 26.12 -39.29 -13.35
CA ASN A 37 24.88 -38.63 -12.99
C ASN A 37 24.01 -38.26 -14.21
N GLY A 38 24.38 -38.58 -15.45
CA GLY A 38 23.56 -38.25 -16.62
C GLY A 38 23.45 -36.75 -16.92
N VAL A 39 24.41 -35.94 -16.44
CA VAL A 39 24.41 -34.47 -16.59
C VAL A 39 24.34 -34.05 -18.06
N PHE A 40 25.06 -34.75 -18.93
CA PHE A 40 25.09 -34.49 -20.37
C PHE A 40 23.70 -34.63 -21.02
N GLY A 41 22.98 -35.71 -20.70
CA GLY A 41 21.62 -35.93 -21.20
C GLY A 41 20.64 -34.89 -20.66
N TYR A 42 20.77 -34.55 -19.38
CA TYR A 42 19.92 -33.54 -18.75
C TYR A 42 20.12 -32.14 -19.37
N LYS A 43 21.37 -31.72 -19.57
CA LYS A 43 21.71 -30.43 -20.19
C LYS A 43 21.28 -30.36 -21.66
N ALA A 44 21.37 -31.47 -22.40
CA ALA A 44 20.85 -31.53 -23.76
C ALA A 44 19.32 -31.33 -23.80
N ALA A 45 18.59 -31.92 -22.84
CA ALA A 45 17.14 -31.75 -22.71
C ALA A 45 16.75 -30.37 -22.14
N ASN A 46 17.64 -29.71 -21.41
CA ASN A 46 17.39 -28.44 -20.72
C ASN A 46 18.53 -27.45 -21.01
N PRO A 47 18.64 -26.92 -22.25
CA PRO A 47 19.79 -26.11 -22.66
C PRO A 47 19.96 -24.80 -21.86
N ALA A 48 18.86 -24.27 -21.32
CA ALA A 48 18.87 -23.05 -20.50
C ALA A 48 19.48 -23.24 -19.10
N VAL A 49 19.75 -24.50 -18.68
CA VAL A 49 20.23 -24.82 -17.33
C VAL A 49 21.73 -24.55 -17.21
N PRO A 50 22.21 -23.58 -16.39
CA PRO A 50 23.65 -23.40 -16.19
C PRO A 50 24.27 -24.64 -15.54
N ILE A 51 25.49 -25.01 -15.93
CA ILE A 51 26.21 -26.12 -15.30
C ILE A 51 27.41 -25.56 -14.56
N ILE A 52 27.63 -26.00 -13.32
CA ILE A 52 28.81 -25.67 -12.53
C ILE A 52 29.60 -26.96 -12.34
N VAL A 53 30.85 -26.99 -12.79
CA VAL A 53 31.69 -28.18 -12.68
C VAL A 53 32.85 -27.94 -11.73
N ARG A 54 32.99 -28.84 -10.76
CA ARG A 54 33.94 -28.71 -9.65
C ARG A 54 35.15 -29.62 -9.82
N PHE A 55 36.32 -29.07 -9.48
CA PHE A 55 37.58 -29.79 -9.32
C PHE A 55 38.16 -29.54 -7.93
N GLN A 56 38.46 -30.62 -7.22
CA GLN A 56 39.13 -30.55 -5.91
C GLN A 56 40.61 -30.25 -6.11
N HIS A 57 41.19 -29.43 -5.23
CA HIS A 57 42.65 -29.24 -5.24
C HIS A 57 43.37 -30.50 -4.74
N PRO A 58 44.64 -30.71 -5.10
CA PRO A 58 45.46 -31.74 -4.50
C PRO A 58 45.62 -31.52 -3.00
N PHE A 59 45.56 -32.60 -2.24
CA PHE A 59 45.90 -32.62 -0.82
C PHE A 59 47.34 -32.13 -0.62
N GLN A 60 47.60 -31.33 0.41
CA GLN A 60 48.93 -30.80 0.74
C GLN A 60 49.62 -30.03 -0.40
N TRP A 61 48.84 -29.33 -1.24
CA TRP A 61 49.34 -28.50 -2.34
C TRP A 61 50.45 -27.52 -1.92
N GLN A 62 50.52 -27.12 -0.64
CA GLN A 62 51.53 -26.19 -0.12
C GLN A 62 52.97 -26.70 -0.19
N GLN A 63 53.18 -28.02 -0.32
CA GLN A 63 54.51 -28.64 -0.40
C GLN A 63 55.22 -28.35 -1.73
N ASP A 64 54.45 -28.29 -2.83
CA ASP A 64 54.93 -27.97 -4.19
C ASP A 64 53.87 -27.10 -4.88
N PRO A 65 53.70 -25.83 -4.46
CA PRO A 65 52.58 -25.01 -4.90
C PRO A 65 52.60 -24.81 -6.42
N VAL A 66 53.78 -24.56 -7.00
CA VAL A 66 53.93 -24.34 -8.45
C VAL A 66 53.61 -25.62 -9.24
N GLY A 67 54.17 -26.77 -8.84
CA GLY A 67 53.95 -28.02 -9.56
C GLY A 67 52.52 -28.53 -9.42
N TYR A 68 51.90 -28.42 -8.24
CA TYR A 68 50.49 -28.78 -8.06
C TYR A 68 49.54 -27.84 -8.80
N ALA A 69 49.83 -26.53 -8.83
CA ALA A 69 49.03 -25.57 -9.59
C ALA A 69 49.04 -25.90 -11.08
N ARG A 70 50.22 -26.21 -11.63
CA ARG A 70 50.39 -26.63 -13.03
C ARG A 70 49.67 -27.93 -13.33
N ARG A 71 49.89 -28.97 -12.53
CA ARG A 71 49.25 -30.29 -12.72
C ARG A 71 47.73 -30.19 -12.70
N LEU A 72 47.17 -29.45 -11.74
CA LEU A 72 45.72 -29.25 -11.68
C LEU A 72 45.23 -28.45 -12.89
N GLY A 73 45.90 -27.36 -13.25
CA GLY A 73 45.49 -26.54 -14.40
C GLY A 73 45.50 -27.32 -15.71
N GLU A 74 46.53 -28.13 -15.95
CA GLU A 74 46.62 -29.02 -17.10
C GLU A 74 45.53 -30.10 -17.06
N GLN A 75 45.26 -30.68 -15.89
CA GLN A 75 44.20 -31.66 -15.70
C GLN A 75 42.84 -31.04 -16.05
N VAL A 76 42.50 -29.87 -15.49
CA VAL A 76 41.23 -29.17 -15.75
C VAL A 76 41.10 -28.82 -17.23
N ALA A 77 42.13 -28.21 -17.82
CA ALA A 77 42.16 -27.86 -19.24
C ALA A 77 41.96 -29.09 -20.16
N SER A 78 42.57 -30.23 -19.81
CA SER A 78 42.44 -31.47 -20.58
C SER A 78 41.01 -31.99 -20.65
N LYS A 79 40.15 -31.65 -19.68
CA LYS A 79 38.75 -32.08 -19.62
C LYS A 79 37.78 -31.19 -20.39
N TRP A 80 38.26 -30.07 -20.94
CA TRP A 80 37.38 -29.12 -21.62
C TRP A 80 36.65 -29.73 -22.82
N ASN A 81 37.31 -30.56 -23.62
CA ASN A 81 36.65 -31.19 -24.77
C ASN A 81 35.47 -32.07 -24.36
N ASP A 82 35.55 -32.71 -23.19
CA ASP A 82 34.49 -33.53 -22.63
C ASP A 82 33.35 -32.67 -22.08
N MET A 83 33.67 -31.49 -21.53
CA MET A 83 32.72 -30.65 -20.80
C MET A 83 32.12 -29.49 -21.59
N LYS A 84 32.74 -29.00 -22.67
CA LYS A 84 32.34 -27.76 -23.36
C LYS A 84 30.91 -27.80 -23.90
N VAL A 85 30.42 -29.00 -24.19
CA VAL A 85 29.02 -29.27 -24.57
C VAL A 85 28.03 -28.82 -23.49
N LEU A 86 28.47 -28.79 -22.23
CA LEU A 86 27.67 -28.35 -21.09
C LEU A 86 27.64 -26.82 -20.91
N ASP A 87 28.49 -26.09 -21.63
CA ASP A 87 28.79 -24.66 -21.39
C ASP A 87 28.94 -24.34 -19.88
N PRO A 88 29.87 -25.00 -19.16
CA PRO A 88 29.89 -24.92 -17.71
C PRO A 88 30.67 -23.71 -17.20
N TYR A 89 30.23 -23.21 -16.04
CA TYR A 89 31.07 -22.47 -15.11
C TYR A 89 32.01 -23.46 -14.40
N VAL A 90 33.31 -23.29 -14.57
CA VAL A 90 34.33 -24.19 -14.04
C VAL A 90 34.95 -23.60 -12.79
N TYR A 91 34.88 -24.40 -11.75
CA TYR A 91 35.41 -24.10 -10.45
C TYR A 91 36.55 -25.06 -10.15
N PHE A 92 37.75 -24.52 -9.95
CA PHE A 92 38.91 -25.28 -9.51
C PHE A 92 39.31 -24.81 -8.11
N ALA A 93 39.76 -25.76 -7.30
CA ALA A 93 40.36 -25.53 -5.99
C ALA A 93 39.39 -25.29 -4.83
N ASN A 94 38.63 -26.34 -4.53
CA ASN A 94 37.57 -26.28 -3.54
C ASN A 94 38.01 -26.15 -2.08
N GLU A 95 37.62 -25.06 -1.40
CA GLU A 95 37.70 -24.87 0.07
C GLU A 95 39.10 -25.05 0.67
N MET A 96 40.14 -24.57 -0.02
CA MET A 96 41.53 -24.73 0.39
C MET A 96 41.90 -24.09 1.73
N ASN A 97 41.03 -23.28 2.32
CA ASN A 97 41.27 -22.63 3.61
C ASN A 97 40.74 -23.44 4.81
N LEU A 98 40.24 -24.67 4.60
CA LEU A 98 39.83 -25.57 5.69
C LEU A 98 40.96 -26.49 6.12
N HIS A 99 41.16 -26.64 7.44
CA HIS A 99 42.23 -27.47 8.00
C HIS A 99 42.22 -28.90 7.44
N TYR A 100 41.03 -29.50 7.32
CA TYR A 100 40.86 -30.88 6.85
C TYR A 100 41.07 -31.06 5.34
N GLU A 101 40.90 -30.01 4.53
CA GLU A 101 41.22 -30.04 3.10
C GLU A 101 42.74 -29.99 2.86
N ASN A 102 43.47 -29.45 3.84
CA ASN A 102 44.93 -29.42 3.82
C ASN A 102 45.58 -30.60 4.55
N GLY A 103 44.77 -31.52 5.09
CA GLY A 103 45.26 -32.72 5.75
C GLY A 103 45.59 -32.61 7.21
N ASP A 104 45.26 -31.48 7.82
CA ASP A 104 45.32 -31.36 9.26
C ASP A 104 44.01 -31.88 9.84
N GLN A 105 44.05 -33.00 10.57
CA GLN A 105 42.86 -33.56 11.19
C GLN A 105 42.48 -32.83 12.49
N ASN A 106 43.33 -31.93 13.00
CA ASN A 106 43.05 -31.18 14.21
C ASN A 106 42.18 -29.94 13.90
N PRO A 107 40.92 -29.88 14.35
CA PRO A 107 40.06 -28.72 14.13
C PRO A 107 40.61 -27.42 14.73
N GLY A 108 41.40 -27.52 15.82
CA GLY A 108 42.05 -26.35 16.43
C GLY A 108 43.15 -25.73 15.57
N ALA A 109 43.53 -26.34 14.45
CA ALA A 109 44.52 -25.81 13.52
C ALA A 109 43.96 -24.82 12.49
N GLN A 110 42.64 -24.55 12.48
CA GLN A 110 41.98 -23.70 11.49
C GLN A 110 42.61 -22.30 11.34
N ALA A 111 43.13 -21.71 12.43
CA ALA A 111 43.82 -20.42 12.41
C ALA A 111 45.07 -20.39 11.51
N ARG A 112 45.71 -21.55 11.26
CA ARG A 112 46.87 -21.64 10.35
C ARG A 112 46.50 -21.41 8.89
N TYR A 113 45.24 -21.67 8.54
CA TYR A 113 44.71 -21.64 7.18
C TYR A 113 43.87 -20.39 6.88
N THR A 114 43.91 -19.42 7.79
CA THR A 114 43.17 -18.14 7.72
C THR A 114 44.09 -16.93 7.99
N SER A 115 45.42 -17.15 7.99
CA SER A 115 46.39 -16.06 8.12
C SER A 115 46.57 -15.27 6.82
N PRO A 116 46.93 -13.98 6.87
CA PRO A 116 47.27 -13.20 5.68
C PRO A 116 48.33 -13.86 4.78
N GLU A 117 49.36 -14.47 5.37
CA GLU A 117 50.41 -15.17 4.65
C GLU A 117 49.87 -16.39 3.91
N PHE A 118 48.94 -17.13 4.54
CA PHE A 118 48.27 -18.25 3.90
C PHE A 118 47.41 -17.77 2.73
N TYR A 119 46.62 -16.70 2.91
CA TYR A 119 45.76 -16.16 1.86
C TYR A 119 46.54 -15.64 0.67
N GLN A 120 47.68 -14.98 0.88
CA GLN A 120 48.59 -14.59 -0.20
C GLN A 120 49.09 -15.80 -0.99
N LYS A 121 49.56 -16.84 -0.29
CA LYS A 121 50.04 -18.09 -0.92
C LYS A 121 48.94 -18.81 -1.67
N TYR A 122 47.74 -18.85 -1.11
CA TYR A 122 46.54 -19.39 -1.72
C TYR A 122 46.15 -18.61 -2.98
N ALA A 123 46.07 -17.28 -2.91
CA ALA A 123 45.72 -16.43 -4.04
C ALA A 123 46.71 -16.56 -5.20
N GLN A 124 48.01 -16.59 -4.87
CA GLN A 124 49.06 -16.84 -5.86
C GLN A 124 48.90 -18.21 -6.53
N TRP A 125 48.58 -19.25 -5.75
CA TRP A 125 48.34 -20.59 -6.28
C TRP A 125 47.13 -20.64 -7.22
N VAL A 126 46.00 -20.01 -6.82
CA VAL A 126 44.79 -19.89 -7.66
C VAL A 126 45.11 -19.18 -8.97
N ARG A 127 45.86 -18.08 -8.92
CA ARG A 127 46.31 -17.34 -10.11
C ARG A 127 47.16 -18.21 -11.04
N MET A 128 48.17 -18.91 -10.51
CA MET A 128 49.01 -19.81 -11.31
C MET A 128 48.21 -20.92 -11.98
N THR A 129 47.22 -21.51 -11.28
CA THR A 129 46.34 -22.50 -11.89
C THR A 129 45.44 -21.88 -12.95
N ALA A 130 44.87 -20.70 -12.71
CA ALA A 130 44.06 -19.96 -13.68
C ALA A 130 44.85 -19.66 -14.97
N ASP A 131 46.11 -19.21 -14.83
CA ASP A 131 47.03 -18.96 -15.94
C ASP A 131 47.23 -20.20 -16.81
N VAL A 132 47.47 -21.34 -16.17
CA VAL A 132 47.65 -22.61 -16.89
C VAL A 132 46.37 -23.02 -17.61
N ILE A 133 45.20 -22.83 -17.00
CA ILE A 133 43.91 -23.15 -17.64
C ILE A 133 43.66 -22.20 -18.82
N LYS A 134 43.71 -20.88 -18.61
CA LYS A 134 43.40 -19.87 -19.62
C LYS A 134 44.41 -19.85 -20.76
N SER A 135 45.67 -20.20 -20.54
CA SER A 135 46.66 -20.35 -21.63
C SER A 135 46.38 -21.54 -22.55
N ARG A 136 45.65 -22.55 -22.06
CA ARG A 136 45.27 -23.74 -22.84
C ARG A 136 43.86 -23.64 -23.40
N VAL A 137 42.94 -23.06 -22.63
CA VAL A 137 41.51 -22.95 -22.94
C VAL A 137 41.02 -21.55 -22.52
N PRO A 138 41.28 -20.51 -23.34
CA PRO A 138 40.89 -19.14 -23.02
C PRO A 138 39.38 -18.96 -22.80
N GLU A 139 38.57 -19.74 -23.52
CA GLU A 139 37.11 -19.67 -23.49
C GLU A 139 36.45 -20.32 -22.26
N MET A 140 37.22 -21.05 -21.43
CA MET A 140 36.67 -21.71 -20.25
C MET A 140 36.19 -20.64 -19.25
N LYS A 141 34.90 -20.65 -18.91
CA LYS A 141 34.32 -19.75 -17.90
C LYS A 141 34.80 -20.20 -16.53
N LEU A 142 35.63 -19.41 -15.88
CA LEU A 142 36.14 -19.75 -14.56
C LEU A 142 35.32 -19.01 -13.50
N VAL A 143 35.16 -19.63 -12.35
CA VAL A 143 34.56 -18.98 -11.17
C VAL A 143 35.54 -19.07 -10.01
N THR A 144 35.65 -17.98 -9.24
CA THR A 144 36.61 -17.93 -8.12
C THR A 144 36.32 -19.02 -7.12
N PRO A 145 37.33 -19.51 -6.39
CA PRO A 145 37.04 -20.41 -5.32
C PRO A 145 36.45 -19.67 -4.10
N PRO A 146 35.46 -20.26 -3.41
CA PRO A 146 34.92 -19.70 -2.19
C PRO A 146 35.87 -19.95 -1.02
N PHE A 147 35.84 -19.04 -0.05
CA PHE A 147 36.44 -19.24 1.26
C PHE A 147 35.42 -19.92 2.18
N ALA A 148 35.81 -21.03 2.80
CA ALA A 148 35.00 -21.68 3.83
C ALA A 148 35.55 -21.31 5.20
N PHE A 149 34.79 -20.54 5.99
CA PHE A 149 35.24 -20.05 7.29
C PHE A 149 34.76 -20.98 8.41
N GLY A 150 35.69 -21.38 9.27
CA GLY A 150 35.42 -22.21 10.44
C GLY A 150 35.32 -21.36 11.71
N HIS A 151 34.29 -21.61 12.51
CA HIS A 151 33.96 -21.01 13.82
C HIS A 151 33.63 -19.51 13.81
N HIS A 152 32.35 -19.20 14.03
CA HIS A 152 31.77 -17.88 14.37
C HIS A 152 31.96 -16.70 13.41
N GLU A 153 32.57 -16.89 12.25
CA GLU A 153 32.76 -15.81 11.28
C GLU A 153 32.38 -16.33 9.90
N ASP A 154 31.34 -15.74 9.32
CA ASP A 154 30.83 -16.05 7.99
C ASP A 154 31.53 -15.22 6.89
N GLY A 155 32.59 -14.49 7.27
CA GLY A 155 33.27 -13.52 6.41
C GLY A 155 32.33 -12.46 5.83
N SER A 156 31.09 -12.35 6.34
CA SER A 156 30.16 -11.34 5.88
C SER A 156 30.62 -9.99 6.42
N PRO A 157 30.55 -8.94 5.60
CA PRO A 157 30.82 -7.61 6.10
C PRO A 157 29.80 -7.28 7.19
N ASP A 158 30.23 -6.53 8.19
CA ASP A 158 29.40 -6.13 9.32
C ASP A 158 28.18 -5.30 8.88
N ASP A 159 27.36 -4.86 9.85
CA ASP A 159 26.17 -4.04 9.55
C ASP A 159 26.45 -2.72 8.85
N ASN A 160 27.71 -2.30 8.81
CA ASN A 160 28.17 -1.09 8.15
C ASN A 160 28.88 -1.38 6.81
N GLY A 161 28.86 -2.65 6.34
CA GLY A 161 29.57 -3.04 5.14
C GLY A 161 31.08 -3.06 5.32
N GLN A 162 31.62 -3.12 6.54
CA GLN A 162 33.05 -3.21 6.78
C GLN A 162 33.49 -4.68 6.77
N PRO A 163 34.62 -5.01 6.13
CA PRO A 163 35.12 -6.38 6.08
C PRO A 163 35.46 -6.90 7.48
N THR A 164 34.93 -8.08 7.83
CA THR A 164 35.32 -8.83 9.03
C THR A 164 36.65 -9.56 8.82
N GLU A 165 37.25 -10.14 9.87
CA GLU A 165 38.57 -10.80 9.79
C GLU A 165 38.65 -11.89 8.70
N GLY A 166 37.53 -12.56 8.39
CA GLY A 166 37.42 -13.51 7.28
C GLY A 166 37.58 -12.91 5.87
N TRP A 167 37.36 -11.61 5.66
CA TRP A 167 37.38 -11.00 4.31
C TRP A 167 38.77 -10.94 3.66
N ALA A 168 39.84 -11.04 4.45
CA ALA A 168 41.22 -10.82 4.00
C ALA A 168 41.62 -11.68 2.79
N GLY A 169 41.01 -12.85 2.61
CA GLY A 169 41.24 -13.69 1.43
C GLY A 169 40.87 -13.03 0.09
N PHE A 170 39.78 -12.24 0.06
CA PHE A 170 39.35 -11.56 -1.17
C PHE A 170 40.25 -10.35 -1.51
N ASP A 171 40.85 -9.70 -0.51
CA ASP A 171 41.83 -8.62 -0.74
C ASP A 171 43.06 -9.12 -1.55
N TYR A 172 43.38 -10.41 -1.47
CA TYR A 172 44.46 -11.01 -2.25
C TYR A 172 44.01 -11.63 -3.56
N LEU A 173 42.72 -11.98 -3.68
CA LEU A 173 42.18 -12.60 -4.89
C LEU A 173 41.59 -11.60 -5.89
N TYR A 174 41.21 -10.37 -5.50
CA TYR A 174 40.41 -9.47 -6.34
C TYR A 174 40.99 -9.21 -7.73
N GLU A 175 42.30 -9.05 -7.86
CA GLU A 175 42.95 -8.92 -9.18
C GLU A 175 42.78 -10.18 -10.01
N THR A 176 42.93 -11.35 -9.39
CA THR A 176 42.71 -12.64 -10.05
C THR A 176 41.25 -12.78 -10.47
N VAL A 177 40.30 -12.34 -9.62
CA VAL A 177 38.85 -12.28 -9.94
C VAL A 177 38.60 -11.47 -11.20
N ARG A 178 39.17 -10.27 -11.26
CA ARG A 178 39.07 -9.37 -12.41
C ARG A 178 39.69 -9.97 -13.67
N ASP A 179 40.89 -10.52 -13.53
CA ASP A 179 41.72 -10.88 -14.67
C ASP A 179 41.34 -12.25 -15.28
N TYR A 180 40.82 -13.20 -14.48
CA TYR A 180 40.64 -14.59 -14.92
C TYR A 180 39.24 -15.16 -14.74
N PHE A 181 38.42 -14.59 -13.86
CA PHE A 181 37.14 -15.16 -13.44
C PHE A 181 35.93 -14.36 -13.94
N ASP A 182 36.11 -13.46 -14.92
CA ASP A 182 35.02 -12.67 -15.53
C ASP A 182 34.20 -11.87 -14.48
N ASN A 183 34.86 -11.43 -13.41
CA ASN A 183 34.25 -10.83 -12.22
C ASN A 183 33.25 -11.74 -11.48
N ILE A 184 33.26 -13.05 -11.74
CA ILE A 184 32.35 -14.02 -11.10
C ILE A 184 33.00 -14.58 -9.84
N ILE A 185 32.45 -14.20 -8.70
CA ILE A 185 32.84 -14.72 -7.40
C ILE A 185 31.95 -15.91 -6.97
N CYS A 186 32.54 -16.85 -6.24
CA CYS A 186 31.79 -17.87 -5.51
C CYS A 186 31.79 -17.53 -4.02
N PHE A 187 30.63 -17.61 -3.37
CA PHE A 187 30.46 -17.34 -1.95
C PHE A 187 29.92 -18.57 -1.25
N HIS A 188 30.59 -19.06 -0.19
CA HIS A 188 30.11 -20.19 0.59
C HIS A 188 29.32 -19.71 1.82
N SER A 189 28.05 -20.06 1.93
CA SER A 189 27.23 -19.75 3.12
C SER A 189 26.98 -21.00 3.96
N TYR A 190 27.35 -20.97 5.25
CA TYR A 190 27.00 -22.02 6.21
C TYR A 190 25.85 -21.56 7.09
N TRP A 191 24.72 -22.27 7.02
CA TRP A 191 23.56 -22.06 7.87
C TRP A 191 23.59 -23.08 9.00
N GLY A 192 24.55 -22.93 9.90
CA GLY A 192 24.75 -23.89 10.98
C GLY A 192 25.95 -23.60 11.85
N HIS A 193 25.85 -23.90 13.14
CA HIS A 193 27.03 -24.11 13.97
C HIS A 193 27.68 -25.40 13.46
N ALA A 194 28.96 -25.34 13.08
CA ALA A 194 29.68 -26.49 12.54
C ALA A 194 29.72 -27.73 13.47
N GLY A 195 29.26 -27.60 14.71
CA GLY A 195 29.17 -28.67 15.72
C GLY A 195 27.85 -29.44 15.78
N GLY A 196 26.85 -29.11 14.95
CA GLY A 196 25.52 -29.72 15.03
C GLY A 196 24.72 -29.23 16.25
N SER A 197 23.42 -29.10 16.05
CA SER A 197 22.40 -28.71 17.04
C SER A 197 22.52 -27.33 17.69
N GLU A 198 21.74 -26.39 17.18
CA GLU A 198 20.63 -25.79 17.94
C GLU A 198 19.57 -25.34 16.94
N ARG A 199 18.30 -25.67 17.19
CA ARG A 199 17.22 -25.53 16.18
C ARG A 199 16.63 -24.13 16.11
N THR A 200 16.68 -23.35 17.18
CA THR A 200 15.87 -22.12 17.35
C THR A 200 16.22 -20.96 16.44
N TRP A 201 17.51 -20.76 16.14
CA TRP A 201 17.99 -19.65 15.31
C TRP A 201 17.80 -19.87 13.80
N LEU A 202 17.70 -21.12 13.34
CA LEU A 202 17.35 -21.46 11.95
C LEU A 202 15.89 -21.12 11.60
N TYR A 203 15.02 -20.96 12.61
CA TYR A 203 13.61 -20.59 12.46
C TYR A 203 13.34 -19.11 12.75
N ASP A 204 14.39 -18.31 12.94
CA ASP A 204 14.23 -16.88 13.13
C ASP A 204 14.13 -16.21 11.75
N PRO A 205 12.93 -15.76 11.31
CA PRO A 205 12.76 -15.12 10.00
C PRO A 205 13.57 -13.83 9.86
N VAL A 206 13.98 -13.20 10.98
CA VAL A 206 14.89 -12.05 11.00
C VAL A 206 16.32 -12.50 10.71
N LEU A 207 16.80 -13.60 11.32
CA LEU A 207 18.14 -14.15 11.02
C LEU A 207 18.20 -14.76 9.62
N SER A 208 17.16 -15.44 9.16
CA SER A 208 17.14 -16.06 7.82
C SER A 208 17.04 -15.04 6.68
N SER A 209 16.30 -13.96 6.87
CA SER A 209 16.37 -12.81 5.96
C SER A 209 17.74 -12.12 6.03
N TRP A 210 18.38 -12.07 7.21
CA TRP A 210 19.73 -11.54 7.41
C TRP A 210 20.77 -12.18 6.48
N TYR A 211 20.72 -13.50 6.27
CA TYR A 211 21.63 -14.21 5.36
C TYR A 211 21.40 -13.87 3.87
N ALA A 212 20.16 -13.66 3.44
CA ALA A 212 19.86 -13.14 2.10
C ALA A 212 20.27 -11.65 1.92
N PHE A 213 20.40 -10.89 3.01
CA PHE A 213 20.97 -9.54 2.98
C PHE A 213 22.50 -9.54 2.83
N ARG A 214 23.21 -10.61 3.24
CA ARG A 214 24.69 -10.67 3.24
C ARG A 214 25.32 -10.68 1.86
N TRP A 215 24.81 -11.45 0.89
CA TRP A 215 25.45 -11.52 -0.45
C TRP A 215 25.30 -10.21 -1.24
N ARG A 216 24.23 -9.42 -1.01
CA ARG A 216 24.12 -8.06 -1.57
C ARG A 216 25.20 -7.14 -1.02
N ARG A 217 25.56 -7.29 0.26
CA ARG A 217 26.69 -6.57 0.86
C ARG A 217 28.03 -7.03 0.30
N VAL A 218 28.22 -8.33 0.04
CA VAL A 218 29.41 -8.87 -0.63
C VAL A 218 29.60 -8.24 -2.02
N LEU A 219 28.54 -8.22 -2.85
CA LEU A 219 28.56 -7.57 -4.17
C LEU A 219 28.88 -6.07 -4.05
N LYS A 220 28.20 -5.36 -3.14
CA LYS A 220 28.43 -3.93 -2.90
C LYS A 220 29.84 -3.65 -2.38
N LEU A 221 30.43 -4.55 -1.59
CA LEU A 221 31.80 -4.39 -1.11
C LEU A 221 32.81 -4.54 -2.24
N PHE A 222 32.63 -5.51 -3.14
CA PHE A 222 33.50 -5.64 -4.32
C PHE A 222 33.44 -4.39 -5.21
N GLU A 223 32.25 -3.82 -5.38
CA GLU A 223 32.04 -2.58 -6.13
C GLU A 223 32.70 -1.38 -5.44
N THR A 224 32.55 -1.24 -4.13
CA THR A 224 33.04 -0.06 -3.38
C THR A 224 34.53 -0.12 -3.08
N ARG A 225 35.05 -1.30 -2.71
CA ARG A 225 36.43 -1.49 -2.27
C ARG A 225 37.40 -1.74 -3.43
N TYR A 226 36.98 -2.49 -4.44
CA TYR A 226 37.84 -2.87 -5.56
C TYR A 226 37.41 -2.28 -6.91
N GLN A 227 36.30 -1.54 -6.96
CA GLN A 227 35.72 -1.02 -8.21
C GLN A 227 35.40 -2.13 -9.21
N LEU A 228 35.04 -3.32 -8.71
CA LEU A 228 34.66 -4.47 -9.52
C LEU A 228 33.16 -4.71 -9.47
N GLN A 229 32.51 -4.68 -10.62
CA GLN A 229 31.12 -5.15 -10.74
C GLN A 229 31.10 -6.67 -10.76
N ALA A 230 31.14 -7.25 -9.55
CA ALA A 230 31.14 -8.68 -9.37
C ALA A 230 29.77 -9.29 -9.69
N LYS A 231 29.78 -10.52 -10.17
CA LYS A 231 28.62 -11.41 -10.21
C LYS A 231 28.87 -12.56 -9.23
N VAL A 232 27.84 -13.15 -8.65
CA VAL A 232 28.00 -14.16 -7.59
C VAL A 232 27.32 -15.48 -7.93
N ILE A 233 28.03 -16.56 -7.64
CA ILE A 233 27.45 -17.89 -7.41
C ILE A 233 27.43 -18.11 -5.90
N ILE A 234 26.26 -18.39 -5.34
CA ILE A 234 26.10 -18.70 -3.92
C ILE A 234 26.13 -20.22 -3.79
N ASP A 235 27.12 -20.76 -3.06
CA ASP A 235 27.27 -22.18 -2.77
C ASP A 235 26.98 -22.42 -1.28
N GLU A 236 26.02 -23.30 -0.97
CA GLU A 236 25.54 -23.49 0.39
C GLU A 236 25.71 -24.93 0.85
N ALA A 237 26.59 -25.20 1.81
CA ALA A 237 26.63 -26.48 2.51
C ALA A 237 25.92 -26.40 3.87
N GLY A 238 24.74 -27.02 3.97
CA GLY A 238 24.01 -27.12 5.23
C GLY A 238 23.47 -28.52 5.51
N ASN A 239 23.59 -28.95 6.77
CA ASN A 239 22.96 -30.16 7.30
C ASN A 239 21.50 -29.81 7.64
N PHE A 240 20.57 -30.05 6.72
CA PHE A 240 19.15 -29.73 6.92
C PHE A 240 18.36 -30.99 7.32
N GLY A 241 17.61 -30.89 8.41
CA GLY A 241 16.67 -31.93 8.82
C GLY A 241 15.55 -32.05 7.78
N ALA A 242 15.49 -33.16 7.06
CA ALA A 242 14.62 -33.39 5.90
C ALA A 242 13.11 -33.48 6.20
N ALA A 243 12.67 -33.07 7.40
CA ALA A 243 11.33 -33.34 7.93
C ALA A 243 10.41 -32.11 8.00
N ASP A 244 10.86 -30.91 7.61
CA ASP A 244 10.14 -29.67 7.88
C ASP A 244 9.66 -28.93 6.60
N PRO A 245 8.35 -28.96 6.29
CA PRO A 245 7.72 -28.24 5.19
C PRO A 245 7.97 -26.74 5.18
N ASP A 246 7.94 -26.10 6.35
CA ASP A 246 7.92 -24.64 6.48
C ASP A 246 9.29 -24.04 6.19
N PHE A 247 10.36 -24.80 6.46
CA PHE A 247 11.73 -24.41 6.15
C PHE A 247 12.01 -24.43 4.64
N THR A 248 11.42 -25.38 3.89
CA THR A 248 11.54 -25.44 2.42
C THR A 248 10.92 -24.20 1.78
N ASP A 249 9.78 -23.73 2.27
CA ASP A 249 9.10 -22.56 1.73
C ASP A 249 9.85 -21.26 2.02
N GLN A 250 10.56 -21.16 3.15
CA GLN A 250 11.44 -20.03 3.48
C GLN A 250 12.69 -20.00 2.58
N VAL A 251 13.36 -21.14 2.39
CA VAL A 251 14.50 -21.25 1.45
C VAL A 251 14.06 -20.88 0.03
N MET A 252 12.89 -21.33 -0.39
CA MET A 252 12.28 -21.00 -1.69
C MET A 252 11.99 -19.50 -1.86
N TYR A 253 11.39 -18.88 -0.84
CA TYR A 253 11.10 -17.45 -0.83
C TYR A 253 12.38 -16.61 -0.90
N HIS A 254 13.38 -16.92 -0.06
CA HIS A 254 14.63 -16.19 -0.05
C HIS A 254 15.46 -16.43 -1.31
N ALA A 255 15.52 -17.67 -1.83
CA ALA A 255 16.20 -17.95 -3.10
C ALA A 255 15.59 -17.15 -4.27
N GLN A 256 14.27 -16.98 -4.32
CA GLN A 256 13.61 -16.15 -5.33
C GLN A 256 13.96 -14.66 -5.20
N GLN A 257 14.01 -14.14 -3.97
CA GLN A 257 14.44 -12.76 -3.70
C GLN A 257 15.95 -12.55 -3.96
N CYS A 258 16.76 -13.59 -3.86
CA CYS A 258 18.17 -13.55 -4.22
C CYS A 258 18.38 -13.56 -5.73
N LEU A 259 17.64 -14.42 -6.43
CA LEU A 259 17.71 -14.57 -7.87
C LEU A 259 17.08 -13.41 -8.66
N SER A 260 16.38 -12.48 -8.00
CA SER A 260 15.87 -11.25 -8.62
C SER A 260 16.97 -10.23 -8.93
N ASP A 261 18.15 -10.34 -8.30
CA ASP A 261 19.31 -9.51 -8.65
C ASP A 261 20.06 -10.15 -9.84
N PRO A 262 20.20 -9.44 -10.98
CA PRO A 262 20.80 -9.99 -12.20
C PRO A 262 22.30 -10.31 -12.05
N ARG A 263 22.96 -9.82 -10.99
CA ARG A 263 24.35 -10.17 -10.67
C ARG A 263 24.47 -11.55 -9.99
N VAL A 264 23.37 -12.14 -9.51
CA VAL A 264 23.36 -13.51 -8.98
C VAL A 264 23.19 -14.50 -10.12
N ILE A 265 24.25 -15.25 -10.43
CA ILE A 265 24.29 -16.20 -11.54
C ILE A 265 23.63 -17.53 -11.14
N ALA A 266 23.88 -18.02 -9.93
CA ALA A 266 23.34 -19.29 -9.43
C ALA A 266 23.32 -19.37 -7.91
N VAL A 267 22.44 -20.21 -7.38
CA VAL A 267 22.42 -20.66 -5.97
C VAL A 267 22.52 -22.19 -5.96
N THR A 268 23.43 -22.76 -5.18
CA THR A 268 23.69 -24.20 -5.09
C THR A 268 23.55 -24.68 -3.65
N TYR A 269 22.97 -25.87 -3.44
CA TYR A 269 22.77 -26.45 -2.11
C TYR A 269 23.43 -27.83 -2.04
N PHE A 270 24.17 -28.11 -0.96
CA PHE A 270 24.59 -29.45 -0.61
C PHE A 270 23.53 -30.10 0.28
N LEU A 271 23.07 -31.28 -0.14
CA LEU A 271 22.46 -32.19 0.82
C LEU A 271 23.57 -33.00 1.47
N TRP A 272 23.83 -32.77 2.75
CA TRP A 272 24.55 -33.75 3.55
C TRP A 272 23.57 -34.84 3.99
N LEU A 273 23.91 -36.10 3.71
CA LEU A 273 23.28 -37.21 4.40
C LEU A 273 24.02 -37.33 5.72
N ASP A 274 23.33 -37.08 6.84
CA ASP A 274 23.91 -37.25 8.17
C ASP A 274 24.39 -38.70 8.34
N PRO A 275 25.71 -38.95 8.46
CA PRO A 275 26.25 -40.29 8.60
C PRO A 275 25.95 -40.91 9.98
N THR A 276 25.36 -40.16 10.92
CA THR A 276 25.06 -40.62 12.29
C THR A 276 23.70 -41.31 12.44
N ASN A 277 22.88 -41.37 11.39
CA ASN A 277 21.53 -41.98 11.42
C ASN A 277 20.64 -41.41 12.54
N SER A 278 20.71 -40.11 12.81
CA SER A 278 19.83 -39.48 13.82
C SER A 278 18.36 -39.61 13.43
N PRO A 279 17.43 -39.83 14.39
CA PRO A 279 16.03 -40.13 14.09
C PRO A 279 15.34 -38.89 13.52
N GLY A 280 14.93 -38.95 12.24
CA GLY A 280 14.17 -37.88 11.59
C GLY A 280 14.48 -37.63 10.12
N ASN A 281 15.55 -38.20 9.56
CA ASN A 281 15.90 -37.98 8.15
C ASN A 281 15.22 -39.02 7.24
N ILE A 282 14.17 -38.61 6.54
CA ILE A 282 13.52 -39.41 5.49
C ILE A 282 14.07 -38.98 4.13
N ALA A 283 14.64 -39.92 3.37
CA ALA A 283 15.04 -39.69 1.98
C ALA A 283 13.80 -39.55 1.07
N ASN A 284 13.83 -38.60 0.14
CA ASN A 284 12.90 -38.40 -1.01
C ASN A 284 11.66 -37.49 -0.86
N SER A 285 11.38 -36.84 0.27
CA SER A 285 10.25 -35.89 0.35
C SER A 285 10.45 -34.64 -0.53
N TRP A 286 11.70 -34.22 -0.73
CA TRP A 286 12.02 -32.95 -1.39
C TRP A 286 11.95 -33.02 -2.92
N ALA A 287 12.43 -34.12 -3.54
CA ALA A 287 12.34 -34.34 -4.99
C ALA A 287 10.89 -34.43 -5.52
N GLN A 288 9.92 -34.72 -4.65
CA GLN A 288 8.49 -34.64 -4.99
C GLN A 288 7.96 -33.20 -4.99
N ARG A 289 8.50 -32.32 -4.15
CA ARG A 289 8.05 -30.92 -4.05
C ARG A 289 8.63 -30.03 -5.14
N VAL A 290 9.85 -30.32 -5.62
CA VAL A 290 10.44 -29.66 -6.81
C VAL A 290 9.58 -29.89 -8.07
N ARG A 291 8.91 -31.04 -8.18
CA ARG A 291 7.98 -31.32 -9.30
C ARG A 291 6.70 -30.47 -9.27
N ASN A 292 6.33 -29.93 -8.11
CA ASN A 292 5.18 -29.04 -7.92
C ASN A 292 5.58 -27.56 -7.95
N LEU A 293 6.83 -27.24 -8.33
CA LEU A 293 7.34 -25.87 -8.44
C LEU A 293 6.43 -24.95 -9.29
N PRO A 294 5.86 -25.37 -10.44
CA PRO A 294 4.90 -24.55 -11.17
C PRO A 294 3.63 -24.20 -10.39
N ASP A 295 3.14 -25.10 -9.54
CA ASP A 295 1.93 -24.91 -8.73
C ASP A 295 2.20 -24.00 -7.53
N HIS A 296 3.42 -24.03 -6.98
CA HIS A 296 3.88 -23.06 -5.98
C HIS A 296 4.17 -21.68 -6.58
N LEU A 297 4.74 -21.62 -7.80
CA LEU A 297 4.92 -20.37 -8.55
C LEU A 297 3.57 -19.71 -8.86
N ALA A 298 2.54 -20.49 -9.21
CA ALA A 298 1.19 -19.99 -9.42
C ALA A 298 0.55 -19.45 -8.13
N ARG A 299 0.81 -20.06 -6.96
CA ARG A 299 0.33 -19.58 -5.65
C ARG A 299 1.07 -18.33 -5.17
N LEU A 300 2.37 -18.22 -5.44
CA LEU A 300 3.18 -17.05 -5.10
C LEU A 300 2.89 -15.86 -6.03
N ALA A 301 2.67 -16.09 -7.33
CA ALA A 301 2.21 -15.06 -8.27
C ALA A 301 0.78 -14.56 -7.97
N ALA A 302 0.00 -15.32 -7.18
CA ALA A 302 -1.33 -14.93 -6.70
C ALA A 302 -1.29 -14.20 -5.35
N MET A 303 -0.12 -14.07 -4.71
CA MET A 303 0.06 -13.20 -3.55
C MET A 303 0.18 -11.74 -4.03
N PRO A 304 -0.48 -10.78 -3.37
CA PRO A 304 -0.41 -9.39 -3.79
C PRO A 304 1.01 -8.85 -3.63
N ASP A 305 1.47 -8.11 -4.63
CA ASP A 305 2.78 -7.46 -4.62
C ASP A 305 2.96 -6.62 -3.35
N VAL A 306 4.05 -6.89 -2.63
CA VAL A 306 4.63 -5.94 -1.69
C VAL A 306 5.52 -5.01 -2.53
N PRO A 307 5.30 -3.69 -2.53
CA PRO A 307 6.17 -2.79 -3.24
C PRO A 307 7.59 -2.92 -2.66
N ILE A 308 8.52 -3.37 -3.49
CA ILE A 308 9.94 -3.23 -3.22
C ILE A 308 10.25 -1.75 -3.41
N ILE A 309 10.58 -1.09 -2.29
CA ILE A 309 11.16 0.25 -2.31
C ILE A 309 12.50 0.12 -3.06
N GLY A 310 12.57 0.76 -4.22
CA GLY A 310 13.72 0.75 -5.10
C GLY A 310 15.01 1.22 -4.44
N GLU A 311 16.10 0.73 -5.01
CA GLU A 311 17.52 0.98 -4.76
C GLU A 311 17.93 2.28 -4.03
N PRO A 312 19.00 2.24 -3.19
CA PRO A 312 19.78 3.44 -2.98
C PRO A 312 20.58 3.76 -4.25
N VAL A 313 20.16 4.83 -4.91
CA VAL A 313 20.98 5.62 -5.85
C VAL A 313 22.32 5.96 -5.17
N GLU A 314 23.39 6.07 -5.95
CA GLU A 314 24.64 6.76 -5.56
C GLU A 314 24.34 7.89 -4.57
N GLU A 315 25.16 8.06 -3.52
CA GLU A 315 25.19 9.38 -2.89
C GLU A 315 25.50 10.37 -4.03
N PRO A 316 24.59 11.32 -4.32
CA PRO A 316 24.84 12.25 -5.39
C PRO A 316 26.14 12.99 -5.06
N PRO A 317 27.00 13.30 -6.05
CA PRO A 317 28.07 14.25 -5.82
C PRO A 317 27.44 15.44 -5.11
N VAL A 318 28.02 15.89 -3.99
CA VAL A 318 27.59 17.15 -3.34
C VAL A 318 27.47 18.15 -4.47
N ALA A 319 26.24 18.56 -4.81
CA ALA A 319 26.01 19.34 -6.00
C ALA A 319 26.94 20.55 -5.93
N GLU A 320 27.90 20.65 -6.86
CA GLU A 320 28.81 21.79 -6.86
C GLU A 320 27.94 23.04 -6.93
N PRO A 321 28.07 23.99 -5.97
CA PRO A 321 27.21 25.16 -5.94
C PRO A 321 27.32 25.88 -7.29
N MET A 322 26.21 26.02 -8.00
CA MET A 322 26.18 26.68 -9.30
C MET A 322 25.98 28.18 -9.10
N VAL A 323 26.66 28.99 -9.91
CA VAL A 323 26.57 30.45 -9.91
C VAL A 323 25.93 30.89 -11.22
N ARG A 324 24.85 31.69 -11.14
CA ARG A 324 24.27 32.41 -12.29
C ARG A 324 24.92 33.79 -12.39
N LEU A 325 25.84 33.93 -13.35
CA LEU A 325 26.62 35.13 -13.63
C LEU A 325 25.96 35.98 -14.72
N LEU A 326 25.65 37.24 -14.41
CA LEU A 326 25.22 38.25 -15.38
C LEU A 326 26.43 38.93 -16.05
N LEU A 327 26.56 38.76 -17.36
CA LEU A 327 27.60 39.35 -18.21
C LEU A 327 27.24 40.79 -18.62
N ASP A 328 28.23 41.55 -19.10
CA ASP A 328 28.06 42.96 -19.50
C ASP A 328 27.11 43.15 -20.69
N ASP A 329 26.96 42.14 -21.54
CA ASP A 329 26.01 42.11 -22.66
C ASP A 329 24.56 41.81 -22.22
N GLY A 330 24.32 41.57 -20.93
CA GLY A 330 23.02 41.28 -20.35
C GLY A 330 22.64 39.79 -20.34
N SER A 331 23.48 38.91 -20.88
CA SER A 331 23.26 37.45 -20.83
C SER A 331 23.60 36.85 -19.46
N VAL A 332 22.99 35.71 -19.12
CA VAL A 332 23.23 34.98 -17.88
C VAL A 332 23.88 33.64 -18.17
N GLN A 333 25.04 33.39 -17.58
CA GLN A 333 25.76 32.12 -17.68
C GLN A 333 25.72 31.38 -16.34
N THR A 334 25.44 30.08 -16.38
CA THR A 334 25.44 29.22 -15.18
C THR A 334 26.68 28.33 -15.18
N MET A 335 27.48 28.37 -14.11
CA MET A 335 28.71 27.57 -14.00
C MET A 335 28.99 27.15 -12.55
N PRO A 336 29.81 26.11 -12.30
CA PRO A 336 30.25 25.76 -10.94
C PRO A 336 31.00 26.90 -10.25
N LEU A 337 30.76 27.08 -8.95
CA LEU A 337 31.37 28.13 -8.13
C LEU A 337 32.91 28.11 -8.20
N GLU A 338 33.52 26.93 -8.14
CA GLU A 338 34.98 26.81 -8.19
C GLU A 338 35.52 27.17 -9.58
N GLU A 339 34.77 26.95 -10.66
CA GLU A 339 35.15 27.39 -12.02
C GLU A 339 35.08 28.92 -12.13
N TYR A 340 34.01 29.52 -11.61
CA TYR A 340 33.84 30.96 -11.54
C TYR A 340 34.99 31.64 -10.79
N LEU A 341 35.43 31.08 -9.66
CA LEU A 341 36.52 31.65 -8.85
C LEU A 341 37.87 31.71 -9.58
N ARG A 342 38.12 30.85 -10.57
CA ARG A 342 39.36 30.86 -11.37
C ARG A 342 39.52 32.17 -12.14
N ALA A 343 38.41 32.80 -12.52
CA ALA A 343 38.40 34.10 -13.20
C ALA A 343 38.24 35.29 -12.25
N VAL A 344 37.82 35.08 -10.99
CA VAL A 344 37.66 36.14 -9.99
C VAL A 344 38.94 36.38 -9.20
N VAL A 345 39.50 35.32 -8.59
CA VAL A 345 40.62 35.44 -7.66
C VAL A 345 41.82 36.14 -8.29
N PRO A 346 42.32 35.76 -9.49
CA PRO A 346 43.44 36.47 -10.12
C PRO A 346 43.05 37.83 -10.72
N ALA A 347 41.75 38.10 -10.93
CA ALA A 347 41.26 39.40 -11.35
C ALA A 347 41.23 40.41 -10.19
N GLU A 348 41.07 39.92 -8.96
CA GLU A 348 41.00 40.72 -7.73
C GLU A 348 42.35 40.83 -7.01
N MET A 349 43.15 39.77 -7.00
CA MET A 349 44.46 39.74 -6.34
C MET A 349 45.51 39.14 -7.28
N PRO A 350 46.70 39.74 -7.41
CA PRO A 350 47.75 39.19 -8.28
C PRO A 350 48.11 37.74 -7.89
N ALA A 351 48.04 36.82 -8.86
CA ALA A 351 48.20 35.38 -8.62
C ALA A 351 49.58 34.96 -8.05
N LEU A 352 50.60 35.81 -8.21
CA LEU A 352 51.96 35.56 -7.73
C LEU A 352 52.24 36.17 -6.34
N TRP A 353 51.23 36.76 -5.69
CA TRP A 353 51.35 37.16 -4.29
C TRP A 353 51.47 35.94 -3.36
N PRO A 354 51.93 36.13 -2.10
CA PRO A 354 52.11 35.02 -1.16
C PRO A 354 50.88 34.11 -1.10
N ALA A 355 51.11 32.79 -1.14
CA ALA A 355 50.04 31.81 -1.29
C ALA A 355 48.92 31.95 -0.23
N GLU A 356 49.29 32.23 1.03
CA GLU A 356 48.33 32.43 2.11
C GLU A 356 47.43 33.66 1.91
N ALA A 357 47.92 34.71 1.25
CA ALA A 357 47.09 35.87 0.88
C ALA A 357 46.11 35.51 -0.25
N VAL A 358 46.56 34.74 -1.25
CA VAL A 358 45.72 34.28 -2.37
C VAL A 358 44.65 33.30 -1.88
N LYS A 359 44.98 32.40 -0.93
CA LYS A 359 44.02 31.53 -0.23
C LYS A 359 42.98 32.32 0.57
N ALA A 360 43.40 33.36 1.29
CA ALA A 360 42.48 34.24 2.01
C ALA A 360 41.55 35.01 1.06
N GLN A 361 42.05 35.47 -0.09
CA GLN A 361 41.23 36.07 -1.13
C GLN A 361 40.22 35.09 -1.72
N ALA A 362 40.62 33.83 -1.97
CA ALA A 362 39.73 32.79 -2.48
C ALA A 362 38.56 32.54 -1.52
N ILE A 363 38.81 32.44 -0.22
CA ILE A 363 37.76 32.26 0.81
C ILE A 363 36.84 33.50 0.90
N ALA A 364 37.40 34.71 0.83
CA ALA A 364 36.59 35.93 0.85
C ALA A 364 35.66 36.01 -0.38
N ALA A 365 36.19 35.79 -1.59
CA ALA A 365 35.41 35.78 -2.83
C ALA A 365 34.37 34.65 -2.87
N ARG A 366 34.72 33.45 -2.37
CA ARG A 366 33.78 32.33 -2.24
C ARG A 366 32.64 32.65 -1.27
N SER A 367 32.96 33.22 -0.10
CA SER A 367 31.96 33.61 0.90
C SER A 367 31.03 34.71 0.37
N TYR A 368 31.59 35.70 -0.34
CA TYR A 368 30.80 36.75 -1.01
C TYR A 368 29.81 36.17 -2.02
N THR A 369 30.26 35.23 -2.83
CA THR A 369 29.45 34.61 -3.88
C THR A 369 28.35 33.73 -3.27
N GLN A 370 28.69 32.93 -2.26
CA GLN A 370 27.72 32.13 -1.52
C GLN A 370 26.67 33.00 -0.81
N TYR A 371 27.08 34.11 -0.20
CA TYR A 371 26.14 35.07 0.39
C TYR A 371 25.20 35.67 -0.65
N ALA A 372 25.68 35.96 -1.86
CA ALA A 372 24.87 36.51 -2.95
C ALA A 372 23.85 35.49 -3.51
N ILE A 373 24.20 34.20 -3.53
CA ILE A 373 23.26 33.11 -3.85
C ILE A 373 22.14 33.03 -2.79
N GLU A 374 22.50 33.12 -1.51
CA GLU A 374 21.55 33.09 -0.39
C GLU A 374 20.68 34.37 -0.31
N HIS A 375 21.17 35.49 -0.86
CA HIS A 375 20.51 36.80 -0.83
C HIS A 375 20.54 37.46 -2.23
N PRO A 376 19.72 36.97 -3.19
CA PRO A 376 19.76 37.40 -4.58
C PRO A 376 19.56 38.91 -4.73
N ARG A 377 20.48 39.56 -5.45
CA ARG A 377 20.42 41.01 -5.75
C ARG A 377 19.98 41.33 -7.18
N HIS A 378 19.98 40.32 -8.05
CA HIS A 378 19.48 40.45 -9.42
C HIS A 378 18.21 39.59 -9.58
N PRO A 379 17.26 40.01 -10.45
CA PRO A 379 16.03 39.23 -10.66
C PRO A 379 16.29 37.80 -11.16
N ASN A 380 17.29 37.63 -12.04
CA ASN A 380 17.55 36.39 -12.77
C ASN A 380 18.99 35.87 -12.64
N ALA A 381 19.80 36.46 -11.75
CA ALA A 381 21.21 36.11 -11.56
C ALA A 381 21.62 36.21 -10.08
N ASP A 382 22.69 35.51 -9.70
CA ASP A 382 23.23 35.56 -8.34
C ASP A 382 24.26 36.68 -8.22
N ILE A 383 25.08 36.88 -9.26
CA ILE A 383 26.19 37.84 -9.29
C ILE A 383 26.38 38.45 -10.70
N CYS A 384 27.15 39.53 -10.83
CA CYS A 384 27.46 40.17 -12.11
C CYS A 384 28.95 40.45 -12.27
N THR A 385 29.40 40.69 -13.50
CA THR A 385 30.81 40.95 -13.85
C THR A 385 31.31 42.36 -13.48
N LYS A 386 30.42 43.26 -13.03
CA LYS A 386 30.75 44.66 -12.77
C LYS A 386 31.43 44.83 -11.40
N PRO A 387 32.72 45.22 -11.33
CA PRO A 387 33.45 45.34 -10.05
C PRO A 387 32.84 46.39 -9.11
N ALA A 388 32.21 47.42 -9.66
CA ALA A 388 31.54 48.46 -8.89
C ALA A 388 30.23 48.01 -8.22
N HIS A 389 29.72 46.82 -8.55
CA HIS A 389 28.46 46.28 -8.04
C HIS A 389 28.65 44.94 -7.31
N CYS A 390 29.45 44.04 -7.87
CA CYS A 390 29.70 42.71 -7.31
C CYS A 390 31.19 42.50 -7.03
N GLN A 391 31.86 41.76 -7.91
CA GLN A 391 33.31 41.55 -7.86
C GLN A 391 33.84 41.40 -9.29
N ASN A 392 35.13 41.58 -9.45
CA ASN A 392 35.80 41.50 -10.73
C ASN A 392 35.77 40.07 -11.28
N TYR A 393 35.59 39.94 -12.59
CA TYR A 393 35.58 38.66 -13.29
C TYR A 393 36.32 38.85 -14.61
N ASP A 394 37.48 38.20 -14.75
CA ASP A 394 38.32 38.30 -15.94
C ASP A 394 38.92 36.92 -16.28
N PRO A 395 38.29 36.16 -17.19
CA PRO A 395 38.76 34.85 -17.62
C PRO A 395 40.17 34.87 -18.25
N THR A 396 40.65 36.02 -18.73
CA THR A 396 41.99 36.13 -19.33
C THR A 396 43.12 36.08 -18.30
N LYS A 397 42.78 36.24 -17.01
CA LYS A 397 43.74 36.24 -15.90
C LYS A 397 43.87 34.91 -15.16
N ILE A 398 43.16 33.86 -15.60
CA ILE A 398 43.26 32.51 -15.01
C ILE A 398 44.74 32.11 -14.95
N HIS A 399 45.20 31.68 -13.77
CA HIS A 399 46.61 31.40 -13.53
C HIS A 399 46.79 30.16 -12.63
N PRO A 400 47.74 29.24 -12.93
CA PRO A 400 47.90 28.00 -12.16
C PRO A 400 48.14 28.20 -10.65
N LYS A 401 48.83 29.29 -10.26
CA LYS A 401 49.08 29.61 -8.84
C LYS A 401 47.83 30.03 -8.06
N SER A 402 46.91 30.77 -8.68
CA SER A 402 45.63 31.05 -8.05
C SER A 402 44.71 29.82 -8.07
N ASP A 403 44.77 29.00 -9.13
CA ASP A 403 44.03 27.72 -9.19
C ASP A 403 44.45 26.79 -8.06
N GLU A 404 45.76 26.68 -7.78
CA GLU A 404 46.30 25.92 -6.63
C GLU A 404 45.71 26.42 -5.30
N ALA A 405 45.66 27.74 -5.08
CA ALA A 405 45.08 28.33 -3.87
C ALA A 405 43.55 28.13 -3.76
N ILE A 406 42.83 28.19 -4.90
CA ILE A 406 41.38 27.92 -4.98
C ILE A 406 41.12 26.45 -4.59
N GLN A 407 41.87 25.51 -5.17
CA GLN A 407 41.73 24.08 -4.90
C GLN A 407 42.09 23.71 -3.45
N LEU A 408 43.19 24.26 -2.91
CA LEU A 408 43.59 24.04 -1.52
C LEU A 408 42.60 24.62 -0.49
N THR A 409 41.72 25.52 -0.92
CA THR A 409 40.62 26.08 -0.11
C THR A 409 39.25 25.67 -0.61
N LYS A 410 39.16 24.61 -1.43
CA LYS A 410 37.92 24.17 -2.08
C LYS A 410 36.82 24.03 -1.04
N HIS A 411 35.68 24.65 -1.35
CA HIS A 411 34.50 24.70 -0.49
C HIS A 411 34.68 25.42 0.86
N ILE A 412 35.81 26.03 1.22
CA ILE A 412 35.93 26.72 2.51
C ILE A 412 35.33 28.13 2.43
N ILE A 413 34.36 28.45 3.31
CA ILE A 413 33.79 29.79 3.51
C ILE A 413 33.92 30.24 4.96
N ALA A 414 33.79 31.56 5.17
CA ALA A 414 33.73 32.16 6.50
C ALA A 414 32.28 32.34 6.96
N ARG A 415 32.04 32.08 8.25
CA ARG A 415 30.72 32.17 8.89
C ARG A 415 30.76 32.98 10.17
N SER A 416 29.65 33.66 10.45
CA SER A 416 29.38 34.29 11.74
C SER A 416 28.02 33.83 12.23
N ASN A 417 27.95 33.34 13.48
CA ASN A 417 26.71 32.78 14.06
C ASN A 417 26.03 31.73 13.16
N GLY A 418 26.84 30.89 12.49
CA GLY A 418 26.34 29.83 11.60
C GLY A 418 25.89 30.31 10.20
N GLN A 419 25.83 31.62 9.95
CA GLN A 419 25.46 32.19 8.65
C GLN A 419 26.70 32.55 7.82
N THR A 420 26.61 32.39 6.49
CA THR A 420 27.65 32.83 5.55
C THR A 420 27.87 34.34 5.70
N ILE A 421 29.13 34.78 5.79
CA ILE A 421 29.43 36.21 5.83
C ILE A 421 29.35 36.83 4.44
N THR A 422 29.07 38.13 4.33
CA THR A 422 29.10 38.83 3.03
C THR A 422 30.49 38.83 2.38
N GLY A 423 31.59 38.62 3.11
CA GLY A 423 32.92 38.43 2.50
C GLY A 423 33.48 39.62 1.70
N VAL A 424 33.11 40.86 2.06
CA VAL A 424 33.56 42.07 1.35
C VAL A 424 35.05 42.35 1.54
N PHE A 425 35.72 42.82 0.50
CA PHE A 425 37.16 43.09 0.49
C PHE A 425 37.52 44.35 -0.30
N SER A 426 38.71 44.91 -0.09
CA SER A 426 39.20 46.11 -0.80
C SER A 426 40.70 46.05 -1.01
N ALA A 427 41.19 46.75 -2.04
CA ALA A 427 42.62 46.80 -2.37
C ALA A 427 43.48 47.27 -1.19
N ASN A 428 43.19 48.44 -0.63
CA ASN A 428 43.90 48.95 0.54
C ASN A 428 42.98 49.76 1.46
N CYS A 429 43.02 49.51 2.77
CA CYS A 429 42.14 50.16 3.73
C CYS A 429 42.65 51.50 4.29
N GLY A 430 43.93 51.83 4.11
CA GLY A 430 44.50 53.05 4.70
C GLY A 430 45.13 52.88 6.08
N GLY A 431 45.53 51.66 6.46
CA GLY A 431 46.11 51.34 7.77
C GLY A 431 45.11 50.92 8.85
N HIS A 432 43.81 51.08 8.61
CA HIS A 432 42.76 50.57 9.49
C HIS A 432 41.48 50.32 8.68
N THR A 433 40.84 49.17 8.86
CA THR A 433 39.57 48.87 8.19
C THR A 433 38.41 49.61 8.89
N ARG A 434 37.24 49.69 8.24
CA ARG A 434 36.08 50.44 8.72
C ARG A 434 34.95 49.51 9.14
N ASN A 435 34.09 50.00 10.03
CA ASN A 435 32.82 49.34 10.31
C ASN A 435 31.91 49.45 9.07
N ASN A 436 31.01 48.49 8.90
CA ASN A 436 30.13 48.49 7.73
C ASN A 436 29.11 49.64 7.75
N GLU A 437 28.61 50.04 8.93
CA GLU A 437 27.62 51.11 9.07
C GLU A 437 28.16 52.49 8.64
N ASP A 438 29.47 52.72 8.82
CA ASP A 438 30.15 53.97 8.47
C ASP A 438 30.28 54.15 6.94
N VAL A 439 30.09 53.08 6.16
CA VAL A 439 30.34 53.06 4.72
C VAL A 439 29.07 52.71 3.93
N PHE A 440 28.37 51.65 4.32
CA PHE A 440 27.20 51.13 3.59
C PHE A 440 25.86 51.60 4.17
N ARG A 441 25.86 52.38 5.27
CA ARG A 441 24.66 52.93 5.94
C ARG A 441 23.62 51.86 6.37
N GLY A 442 24.06 50.64 6.60
CA GLY A 442 23.25 49.53 7.10
C GLY A 442 23.39 49.31 8.61
N ALA A 443 22.66 48.33 9.14
CA ALA A 443 22.79 47.93 10.55
C ALA A 443 24.22 47.41 10.85
N PRO A 444 24.75 47.62 12.07
CA PRO A 444 26.05 47.08 12.46
C PRO A 444 26.09 45.55 12.33
N VAL A 445 27.06 45.04 11.59
CA VAL A 445 27.32 43.61 11.38
C VAL A 445 28.49 43.15 12.27
N PRO A 446 28.31 42.16 13.17
CA PRO A 446 29.31 41.78 14.18
C PRO A 446 30.68 41.38 13.64
N TYR A 447 30.74 40.83 12.43
CA TYR A 447 31.99 40.38 11.80
C TYR A 447 32.66 41.43 10.91
N LEU A 448 32.00 42.57 10.63
CA LEU A 448 32.55 43.68 9.84
C LEU A 448 32.87 44.87 10.75
N ARG A 449 33.84 44.68 11.64
CA ARG A 449 34.35 45.71 12.56
C ARG A 449 35.69 46.23 12.08
N GLY A 450 35.95 47.52 12.34
CA GLY A 450 37.24 48.11 12.00
C GLY A 450 38.38 47.47 12.81
N VAL A 451 39.43 47.03 12.13
CA VAL A 451 40.65 46.44 12.72
C VAL A 451 41.92 47.12 12.18
N PRO A 452 43.02 47.14 12.95
CA PRO A 452 44.31 47.61 12.47
C PRO A 452 44.80 46.81 11.26
N CYS A 453 45.43 47.47 10.28
CA CYS A 453 46.02 46.84 9.11
C CYS A 453 47.53 47.09 9.07
N PRO A 454 48.38 46.06 8.91
CA PRO A 454 49.83 46.21 8.96
C PRO A 454 50.45 46.90 7.74
N ASP A 455 49.66 47.18 6.69
CA ASP A 455 50.10 47.95 5.51
C ASP A 455 49.37 49.31 5.42
N PRO A 456 49.93 50.39 5.98
CA PRO A 456 49.38 51.75 5.87
C PRO A 456 49.74 52.37 4.51
N GLY A 457 48.98 52.02 3.47
CA GLY A 457 49.06 52.65 2.14
C GLY A 457 47.91 53.63 1.86
N PRO A 458 47.86 54.31 0.71
CA PRO A 458 46.71 55.13 0.34
C PRO A 458 45.46 54.25 0.23
N LYS A 459 44.34 54.68 0.83
CA LYS A 459 43.07 53.94 0.78
C LYS A 459 42.62 53.79 -0.67
N ASN A 460 42.32 52.56 -1.08
CA ASN A 460 41.76 52.22 -2.39
C ASN A 460 40.67 51.14 -2.22
N GLY A 461 39.43 51.48 -2.56
CA GLY A 461 38.23 50.70 -2.27
C GLY A 461 37.45 51.22 -1.05
N HIS A 462 36.42 50.48 -0.63
CA HIS A 462 35.53 50.90 0.46
C HIS A 462 36.19 50.78 1.84
N GLY A 463 37.12 49.83 2.01
CA GLY A 463 37.92 49.65 3.22
C GLY A 463 37.21 48.91 4.36
N VAL A 464 36.19 48.11 4.03
CA VAL A 464 35.43 47.26 4.98
C VAL A 464 35.81 45.80 4.70
N GLY A 465 35.97 44.99 5.75
CA GLY A 465 36.38 43.58 5.61
C GLY A 465 37.86 43.42 5.22
N LEU A 466 38.17 42.47 4.34
CA LEU A 466 39.56 42.09 4.04
C LEU A 466 40.31 43.17 3.24
N CYS A 467 41.46 43.60 3.75
CA CYS A 467 42.41 44.45 3.03
C CYS A 467 43.39 43.57 2.24
N GLN A 468 43.40 43.64 0.91
CA GLN A 468 44.24 42.78 0.06
C GLN A 468 45.73 43.01 0.30
N HIS A 469 46.14 44.28 0.33
CA HIS A 469 47.51 44.69 0.65
C HIS A 469 47.93 44.26 2.07
N GLY A 470 47.03 44.41 3.04
CA GLY A 470 47.26 43.96 4.40
C GLY A 470 47.32 42.44 4.53
N ALA A 471 46.53 41.69 3.77
CA ALA A 471 46.59 40.23 3.69
C ALA A 471 47.93 39.76 3.11
N ARG A 472 48.44 40.43 2.08
CA ARG A 472 49.81 40.20 1.57
C ARG A 472 50.85 40.43 2.66
N ALA A 473 50.77 41.55 3.39
CA ALA A 473 51.74 41.86 4.44
C ALA A 473 51.72 40.83 5.58
N LEU A 474 50.53 40.42 6.04
CA LEU A 474 50.38 39.35 7.05
C LEU A 474 50.93 38.01 6.54
N ALA A 475 50.63 37.63 5.30
CA ALA A 475 51.15 36.41 4.69
C ALA A 475 52.69 36.45 4.57
N SER A 476 53.27 37.60 4.20
CA SER A 476 54.72 37.80 4.18
C SER A 476 55.35 37.74 5.58
N GLN A 477 54.57 37.98 6.63
CA GLN A 477 54.98 37.79 8.03
C GLN A 477 54.73 36.36 8.54
N GLY A 478 54.35 35.42 7.66
CA GLY A 478 54.15 34.00 8.00
C GLY A 478 52.77 33.67 8.57
N GLN A 479 51.81 34.59 8.54
CA GLN A 479 50.44 34.29 8.96
C GLN A 479 49.74 33.39 7.95
N SER A 480 49.00 32.40 8.45
CA SER A 480 48.18 31.53 7.60
C SER A 480 46.94 32.24 7.10
N TYR A 481 46.32 31.71 6.03
CA TYR A 481 45.08 32.24 5.50
C TYR A 481 43.95 32.24 6.56
N GLU A 482 43.91 31.27 7.48
CA GLU A 482 42.93 31.27 8.57
C GLU A 482 43.12 32.44 9.53
N ALA A 483 44.38 32.74 9.89
CA ALA A 483 44.71 33.87 10.74
C ALA A 483 44.37 35.20 10.04
N ILE A 484 44.66 35.31 8.74
CA ILE A 484 44.33 36.48 7.92
C ILE A 484 42.81 36.72 7.86
N ILE A 485 42.02 35.66 7.60
CA ILE A 485 40.55 35.76 7.58
C ILE A 485 40.00 36.17 8.95
N LYS A 486 40.44 35.52 10.04
CA LYS A 486 39.98 35.83 11.40
C LYS A 486 40.41 37.22 11.88
N HIS A 487 41.50 37.76 11.35
CA HIS A 487 41.93 39.13 11.62
C HIS A 487 40.96 40.14 11.02
N TYR A 488 40.61 40.00 9.73
CA TYR A 488 39.77 40.98 9.03
C TYR A 488 38.26 40.80 9.24
N TYR A 489 37.82 39.59 9.60
CA TYR A 489 36.43 39.30 9.89
C TYR A 489 36.30 38.82 11.34
N THR A 490 35.81 39.71 12.21
CA THR A 490 35.84 39.48 13.66
C THR A 490 34.91 38.32 14.07
N GLY A 491 35.44 37.38 14.86
CA GLY A 491 34.64 36.30 15.44
C GLY A 491 34.16 35.23 14.46
N VAL A 492 34.69 35.20 13.22
CA VAL A 492 34.27 34.22 12.22
C VAL A 492 34.90 32.85 12.44
N THR A 493 34.19 31.82 12.00
CA THR A 493 34.70 30.46 11.85
C THR A 493 34.84 30.12 10.37
N LEU A 494 35.78 29.22 10.07
CA LEU A 494 35.96 28.67 8.73
C LEU A 494 35.38 27.26 8.69
N GLY A 495 34.72 26.91 7.61
CA GLY A 495 34.19 25.57 7.40
C GLY A 495 33.76 25.36 5.95
N PRO A 496 33.48 24.11 5.56
CA PRO A 496 33.01 23.82 4.21
C PRO A 496 31.69 24.56 3.94
N ILE A 497 31.39 24.88 2.67
CA ILE A 497 30.04 25.20 2.21
C ILE A 497 29.24 23.97 2.60
N THR A 498 28.45 24.13 3.64
CA THR A 498 27.51 23.11 4.06
C THR A 498 26.37 23.34 3.08
N PRO A 499 26.02 22.36 2.23
CA PRO A 499 24.76 22.44 1.52
C PRO A 499 23.70 22.78 2.57
N ALA A 500 22.77 23.69 2.26
CA ALA A 500 21.64 23.93 3.15
C ALA A 500 21.11 22.54 3.53
N GLN A 501 21.28 22.17 4.81
CA GLN A 501 20.98 20.81 5.19
C GLN A 501 19.49 20.64 4.90
N PRO A 502 19.14 19.59 4.15
CA PRO A 502 17.75 19.41 3.83
C PRO A 502 16.97 19.22 5.14
N GLY A 503 15.97 20.05 5.36
CA GLY A 503 15.04 19.87 6.45
C GLY A 503 14.24 18.59 6.26
N ALA A 504 13.59 18.14 7.32
CA ALA A 504 12.63 17.06 7.26
C ALA A 504 11.33 17.49 7.93
N LEU A 505 10.22 16.94 7.47
CA LEU A 505 8.96 17.02 8.17
C LEU A 505 8.50 15.59 8.43
N ALA A 506 8.30 15.24 9.69
CA ALA A 506 7.84 13.91 10.08
C ALA A 506 6.66 14.02 11.03
N GLY A 507 5.96 12.93 11.27
CA GLY A 507 4.94 12.89 12.30
C GLY A 507 4.10 11.64 12.22
N LEU A 508 3.05 11.58 13.02
CA LEU A 508 2.13 10.46 13.09
C LEU A 508 0.78 10.84 12.50
N VAL A 509 0.21 9.96 11.69
CA VAL A 509 -1.21 9.91 11.38
C VAL A 509 -1.85 8.93 12.35
N ALA A 510 -2.78 9.41 13.15
CA ALA A 510 -3.54 8.60 14.09
C ALA A 510 -5.05 8.79 13.89
N ASP A 511 -5.87 7.84 14.30
CA ASP A 511 -7.31 8.04 14.41
C ASP A 511 -7.68 8.98 15.56
N HIS A 512 -8.94 9.38 15.61
CA HIS A 512 -9.53 10.15 16.71
C HIS A 512 -9.34 9.56 18.13
N THR A 513 -8.95 8.29 18.27
CA THR A 513 -8.62 7.65 19.57
C THR A 513 -7.13 7.65 19.88
N GLY A 514 -6.30 8.20 18.99
CA GLY A 514 -4.84 8.23 19.11
C GLY A 514 -4.17 6.95 18.62
N ARG A 515 -4.89 6.02 17.96
CA ARG A 515 -4.27 4.82 17.39
C ARG A 515 -3.63 5.15 16.03
N PRO A 516 -2.39 4.72 15.79
CA PRO A 516 -1.74 4.97 14.51
C PRO A 516 -2.50 4.34 13.33
N ILE A 517 -2.61 5.06 12.22
CA ILE A 517 -3.23 4.58 10.98
C ILE A 517 -2.20 4.56 9.87
N ALA A 518 -2.02 3.38 9.27
CA ALA A 518 -1.18 3.15 8.11
C ALA A 518 -1.89 3.46 6.78
N ASN A 519 -1.11 3.64 5.71
CA ASN A 519 -1.56 3.83 4.34
C ASN A 519 -2.47 5.05 4.12
N VAL A 520 -2.38 6.08 4.96
CA VAL A 520 -3.04 7.37 4.73
C VAL A 520 -2.16 8.24 3.85
N ARG A 521 -2.70 8.69 2.71
CA ARG A 521 -2.02 9.64 1.81
C ARG A 521 -1.85 10.99 2.50
N VAL A 522 -0.60 11.43 2.63
CA VAL A 522 -0.19 12.72 3.17
C VAL A 522 0.45 13.53 2.03
N VAL A 523 0.03 14.78 1.84
CA VAL A 523 0.51 15.67 0.76
C VAL A 523 1.11 16.92 1.38
N LEU A 524 2.35 17.24 1.03
CA LEU A 524 3.07 18.44 1.46
C LEU A 524 3.25 19.39 0.26
N ALA A 525 2.88 20.66 0.41
CA ALA A 525 3.06 21.69 -0.61
C ALA A 525 3.74 22.94 -0.03
N GLY A 526 4.81 23.42 -0.67
CA GLY A 526 5.59 24.58 -0.23
C GLY A 526 6.94 24.69 -0.95
N ALA A 527 7.57 25.87 -0.88
CA ALA A 527 8.86 26.15 -1.52
C ALA A 527 8.95 25.77 -3.03
N GLY A 528 7.84 25.93 -3.78
CA GLY A 528 7.78 25.63 -5.22
C GLY A 528 7.61 24.15 -5.58
N GLN A 529 7.41 23.27 -4.59
CA GLN A 529 7.22 21.83 -4.81
C GLN A 529 5.97 21.27 -4.10
N THR A 530 5.45 20.17 -4.64
CA THR A 530 4.38 19.35 -4.04
C THR A 530 4.87 17.92 -3.97
N LEU A 531 4.88 17.35 -2.76
CA LEU A 531 5.36 16.01 -2.46
C LEU A 531 4.24 15.20 -1.81
N GLU A 532 4.27 13.88 -1.96
CA GLU A 532 3.32 12.98 -1.29
C GLU A 532 4.02 11.77 -0.67
N THR A 533 3.43 11.25 0.40
CA THR A 533 3.86 10.01 1.07
C THR A 533 2.65 9.32 1.69
N PHE A 534 2.84 8.13 2.23
CA PHE A 534 1.82 7.39 2.98
C PHE A 534 2.31 7.11 4.40
N SER A 535 1.41 7.17 5.39
CA SER A 535 1.74 6.77 6.76
C SER A 535 2.10 5.28 6.84
N ARG A 536 3.09 4.94 7.66
CA ARG A 536 3.59 3.57 7.91
C ARG A 536 2.71 2.82 8.91
N ALA A 537 3.02 1.56 9.19
CA ALA A 537 2.28 0.70 10.14
C ALA A 537 2.14 1.31 11.54
N ASP A 538 3.12 2.10 11.97
CA ASP A 538 3.15 2.85 13.23
C ASP A 538 2.46 4.23 13.12
N GLY A 539 1.75 4.51 12.02
CA GLY A 539 1.15 5.81 11.72
C GLY A 539 2.18 6.85 11.23
N GLY A 540 3.47 6.54 11.26
CA GLY A 540 4.53 7.49 10.98
C GLY A 540 4.64 7.83 9.50
N TYR A 541 4.73 9.12 9.17
CA TYR A 541 5.04 9.61 7.83
C TYR A 541 6.27 10.53 7.90
N ARG A 542 6.99 10.67 6.78
CA ARG A 542 8.17 11.54 6.69
C ARG A 542 8.38 12.06 5.27
N PHE A 543 8.64 13.36 5.19
CA PHE A 543 9.17 14.07 4.04
C PHE A 543 10.60 14.47 4.36
N GLY A 544 11.57 13.88 3.70
CA GLY A 544 12.97 14.31 3.77
C GLY A 544 13.29 15.32 2.69
N ASN A 545 14.50 15.85 2.72
CA ASN A 545 15.05 16.65 1.64
C ASN A 545 14.33 17.99 1.35
N LEU A 546 13.78 18.63 2.39
CA LEU A 546 13.00 19.85 2.26
C LEU A 546 13.89 21.10 2.29
N PRO A 547 13.82 22.00 1.29
CA PRO A 547 14.37 23.34 1.38
C PRO A 547 13.88 24.10 2.62
N ALA A 548 14.68 25.04 3.11
CA ALA A 548 14.19 25.96 4.12
C ALA A 548 13.06 26.82 3.53
N GLY A 549 11.92 26.91 4.20
CA GLY A 549 10.76 27.61 3.66
C GLY A 549 9.45 27.33 4.39
N ALA A 550 8.37 27.92 3.87
CA ALA A 550 7.02 27.71 4.36
C ALA A 550 6.30 26.60 3.59
N TYR A 551 5.62 25.73 4.35
CA TYR A 551 4.92 24.55 3.86
C TYR A 551 3.50 24.44 4.41
N SER A 552 2.70 23.66 3.70
CA SER A 552 1.37 23.20 4.07
C SER A 552 1.28 21.69 3.89
N LEU A 553 0.53 21.02 4.77
CA LEU A 553 0.38 19.58 4.83
C LEU A 553 -1.10 19.22 4.82
N GLU A 554 -1.49 18.20 4.07
CA GLU A 554 -2.87 17.83 3.83
C GLU A 554 -3.06 16.31 3.79
N LEU A 555 -4.22 15.83 4.26
CA LEU A 555 -4.72 14.47 4.06
C LEU A 555 -5.92 14.54 3.11
N PRO A 556 -5.72 14.46 1.78
CA PRO A 556 -6.76 14.82 0.81
C PRO A 556 -8.04 13.98 0.95
N ALA A 557 -7.90 12.69 1.27
CA ALA A 557 -9.04 11.77 1.44
C ALA A 557 -9.87 12.06 2.71
N TYR A 558 -9.34 12.86 3.64
CA TYR A 558 -9.94 13.10 4.96
C TYR A 558 -10.23 14.59 5.22
N GLY A 559 -9.89 15.48 4.29
CA GLY A 559 -10.13 16.93 4.42
C GLY A 559 -9.34 17.61 5.55
N VAL A 560 -8.28 16.98 6.06
CA VAL A 560 -7.43 17.54 7.12
C VAL A 560 -6.31 18.35 6.49
N LYS A 561 -6.11 19.60 6.93
CA LYS A 561 -5.05 20.48 6.41
C LYS A 561 -4.41 21.33 7.51
N GLN A 562 -3.09 21.45 7.48
CA GLN A 562 -2.29 22.31 8.33
C GLN A 562 -1.40 23.21 7.46
N SER A 563 -1.36 24.52 7.73
CA SER A 563 -0.71 25.51 6.87
C SER A 563 0.26 26.40 7.67
N ASN A 564 1.10 27.16 6.97
CA ASN A 564 2.08 28.09 7.53
C ASN A 564 3.14 27.43 8.44
N MET A 565 3.56 26.21 8.11
CA MET A 565 4.66 25.54 8.83
C MET A 565 5.99 26.00 8.24
N THR A 566 6.86 26.59 9.05
CA THR A 566 8.18 27.03 8.61
C THR A 566 9.24 25.99 8.99
N ILE A 567 10.04 25.56 8.02
CA ILE A 567 11.17 24.65 8.22
C ILE A 567 12.45 25.45 8.00
N ALA A 568 13.32 25.50 9.00
CA ALA A 568 14.67 26.04 8.88
C ALA A 568 15.64 25.00 8.26
N SER A 569 16.79 25.45 7.77
CA SER A 569 17.80 24.54 7.21
C SER A 569 18.28 23.53 8.26
N GLY A 570 18.27 22.24 7.91
CA GLY A 570 18.63 21.12 8.78
C GLY A 570 17.60 20.78 9.86
N GLN A 571 16.47 21.48 9.92
CA GLN A 571 15.44 21.25 10.93
C GLN A 571 14.57 20.05 10.55
N GLU A 572 14.40 19.11 11.49
CA GLU A 572 13.32 18.13 11.45
C GLU A 572 12.12 18.68 12.24
N LEU A 573 11.02 18.96 11.54
CA LEU A 573 9.78 19.45 12.12
C LEU A 573 8.81 18.28 12.33
N THR A 574 8.35 18.07 13.56
CA THR A 574 7.36 17.03 13.87
C THR A 574 5.94 17.60 13.87
N VAL A 575 5.03 17.01 13.08
CA VAL A 575 3.64 17.44 12.94
C VAL A 575 2.73 16.22 13.00
N ASN A 576 1.95 16.05 14.06
CA ASN A 576 1.02 14.92 14.15
C ASN A 576 -0.35 15.31 13.57
N LEU A 577 -0.92 14.44 12.75
CA LEU A 577 -2.22 14.62 12.13
C LEU A 577 -3.20 13.59 12.68
N VAL A 578 -4.32 14.06 13.22
CA VAL A 578 -5.37 13.19 13.74
C VAL A 578 -6.48 13.13 12.71
N LEU A 579 -6.80 11.93 12.24
CA LEU A 579 -7.96 11.70 11.40
C LEU A 579 -9.22 12.04 12.20
N PRO A 580 -10.20 12.71 11.57
CA PRO A 580 -11.53 12.77 12.15
C PRO A 580 -12.04 11.33 12.36
N ALA A 581 -12.89 11.13 13.36
CA ALA A 581 -13.43 9.82 13.66
C ALA A 581 -13.99 9.14 12.39
N PRO A 582 -13.62 7.88 12.10
CA PRO A 582 -14.16 7.19 10.94
C PRO A 582 -15.66 7.06 11.14
N VAL A 583 -16.42 7.72 10.26
CA VAL A 583 -17.84 7.43 10.12
C VAL A 583 -17.91 6.04 9.49
N ARG A 584 -17.94 4.98 10.30
CA ARG A 584 -18.25 3.65 9.77
C ARG A 584 -19.61 3.75 9.09
N PRO A 585 -19.75 3.29 7.84
CA PRO A 585 -21.08 3.16 7.27
C PRO A 585 -21.88 2.28 8.20
N THR A 586 -23.01 2.78 8.72
CA THR A 586 -23.87 1.94 9.55
C THR A 586 -24.47 0.89 8.62
N ILE A 587 -23.99 -0.35 8.67
CA ILE A 587 -24.58 -1.43 7.87
C ILE A 587 -25.82 -1.92 8.62
N VAL A 588 -26.94 -2.01 7.91
CA VAL A 588 -28.17 -2.61 8.43
C VAL A 588 -28.44 -3.93 7.70
N ALA A 589 -28.97 -4.90 8.42
CA ALA A 589 -29.44 -6.16 7.87
C ALA A 589 -30.97 -6.11 7.78
N ASP A 590 -31.51 -5.94 6.57
CA ASP A 590 -32.95 -6.09 6.35
C ASP A 590 -33.30 -7.59 6.36
N ILE A 591 -34.39 -7.94 7.04
CA ILE A 591 -34.82 -9.33 7.24
C ILE A 591 -35.98 -9.63 6.30
N VAL A 592 -35.77 -10.53 5.36
CA VAL A 592 -36.81 -11.04 4.44
C VAL A 592 -37.19 -12.45 4.89
N ARG A 593 -38.48 -12.68 5.17
CA ARG A 593 -38.99 -13.99 5.62
C ARG A 593 -39.87 -14.62 4.56
N SER A 594 -39.80 -15.95 4.44
CA SER A 594 -40.71 -16.73 3.60
C SER A 594 -41.01 -18.10 4.22
N ALA A 595 -42.07 -18.76 3.75
CA ALA A 595 -42.35 -20.14 4.11
C ALA A 595 -41.23 -21.06 3.59
N GLY A 596 -40.77 -22.02 4.40
CA GLY A 596 -39.69 -22.93 4.05
C GLY A 596 -39.00 -23.52 5.27
N LEU A 597 -37.94 -24.29 5.04
CA LEU A 597 -37.07 -24.79 6.11
C LEU A 597 -36.52 -23.62 6.94
N PRO A 598 -36.27 -23.81 8.25
CA PRO A 598 -35.78 -22.76 9.14
C PRO A 598 -34.29 -22.48 8.87
N LEU A 599 -34.00 -21.93 7.69
CA LEU A 599 -32.66 -21.53 7.28
C LEU A 599 -32.48 -20.05 7.57
N LEU A 600 -31.28 -19.70 8.03
CA LEU A 600 -30.79 -18.34 8.04
C LEU A 600 -29.74 -18.21 6.95
N VAL A 601 -30.04 -17.41 5.93
CA VAL A 601 -29.16 -17.19 4.78
C VAL A 601 -28.86 -15.71 4.61
N GLY A 602 -27.75 -15.38 3.97
CA GLY A 602 -27.40 -14.00 3.64
C GLY A 602 -26.27 -13.92 2.64
N ASP A 603 -26.08 -12.75 2.06
CA ASP A 603 -24.93 -12.44 1.20
C ASP A 603 -24.22 -11.20 1.74
N TRP A 604 -23.03 -11.39 2.31
CA TRP A 604 -22.24 -10.28 2.83
C TRP A 604 -21.59 -9.43 1.71
N GLY A 605 -21.62 -9.91 0.45
CA GLY A 605 -20.96 -9.25 -0.67
C GLY A 605 -19.43 -9.43 -0.71
N LYS A 606 -18.82 -9.95 0.37
CA LYS A 606 -17.40 -10.35 0.44
C LYS A 606 -17.28 -11.83 0.83
N ALA A 607 -16.48 -12.59 0.10
CA ALA A 607 -16.08 -13.95 0.47
C ALA A 607 -15.01 -13.94 1.58
N ASN A 608 -14.79 -15.09 2.21
CA ASN A 608 -13.71 -15.33 3.19
C ASN A 608 -13.78 -14.48 4.47
N VAL A 609 -14.95 -13.98 4.84
CA VAL A 609 -15.19 -13.29 6.12
C VAL A 609 -15.70 -14.31 7.14
N PRO A 610 -15.03 -14.51 8.29
CA PRO A 610 -15.56 -15.32 9.38
C PRO A 610 -16.85 -14.70 9.93
N ILE A 611 -17.91 -15.50 10.00
CA ILE A 611 -19.19 -15.14 10.59
C ILE A 611 -19.38 -15.99 11.84
N ARG A 612 -19.34 -15.37 13.01
CA ARG A 612 -19.68 -16.01 14.27
C ARG A 612 -21.18 -15.89 14.50
N ILE A 613 -21.87 -17.02 14.57
CA ILE A 613 -23.31 -17.11 14.75
C ILE A 613 -23.59 -17.74 16.11
N THR A 614 -24.21 -16.98 17.02
CA THR A 614 -24.62 -17.47 18.34
C THR A 614 -26.12 -17.75 18.34
N PRO A 615 -26.56 -19.02 18.36
CA PRO A 615 -27.97 -19.36 18.49
C PRO A 615 -28.50 -19.07 19.90
N PRO A 616 -29.82 -18.86 20.06
CA PRO A 616 -30.42 -18.63 21.37
C PRO A 616 -30.18 -19.83 22.30
N GLY A 617 -29.50 -19.58 23.43
CA GLY A 617 -29.17 -20.59 24.43
C GLY A 617 -28.29 -21.74 23.90
N GLY A 618 -27.41 -21.50 22.92
CA GLY A 618 -26.46 -22.50 22.43
C GLY A 618 -25.06 -21.93 22.22
N PRO A 619 -24.06 -22.80 22.02
CA PRO A 619 -22.69 -22.36 21.74
C PRO A 619 -22.60 -21.70 20.36
N PRO A 620 -21.69 -20.73 20.17
CA PRO A 620 -21.47 -20.08 18.89
C PRO A 620 -20.89 -21.06 17.86
N VAL A 621 -21.33 -20.92 16.62
CA VAL A 621 -20.79 -21.63 15.45
C VAL A 621 -20.11 -20.60 14.55
N VAL A 622 -18.95 -20.94 13.99
CA VAL A 622 -18.26 -20.08 13.02
C VAL A 622 -18.43 -20.69 11.63
N ILE A 623 -18.95 -19.89 10.72
CA ILE A 623 -19.00 -20.19 9.28
C ILE A 623 -18.21 -19.13 8.53
N VAL A 624 -17.99 -19.32 7.23
CA VAL A 624 -17.24 -18.38 6.38
C VAL A 624 -18.15 -17.90 5.26
N SER A 625 -18.21 -16.59 5.02
CA SER A 625 -18.96 -16.03 3.89
C SER A 625 -18.39 -16.53 2.55
N GLY A 626 -19.26 -16.74 1.56
CA GLY A 626 -18.90 -17.33 0.27
C GLY A 626 -18.94 -18.86 0.24
N SER A 627 -19.29 -19.53 1.36
CA SER A 627 -19.50 -20.97 1.40
C SER A 627 -20.74 -21.45 0.61
N LYS A 628 -21.63 -20.53 0.23
CA LYS A 628 -22.89 -20.78 -0.49
C LYS A 628 -23.05 -19.81 -1.65
N PRO A 629 -22.30 -20.01 -2.75
CA PRO A 629 -22.23 -19.08 -3.87
C PRO A 629 -23.59 -18.84 -4.56
N GLU A 630 -24.57 -19.74 -4.38
CA GLU A 630 -25.94 -19.60 -4.88
C GLU A 630 -26.68 -18.37 -4.32
N TYR A 631 -26.25 -17.80 -3.19
CA TYR A 631 -26.82 -16.58 -2.62
C TYR A 631 -26.05 -15.30 -2.97
N GLY A 632 -24.86 -15.43 -3.58
CA GLY A 632 -23.98 -14.33 -3.97
C GLY A 632 -22.51 -14.53 -3.54
N PRO A 633 -21.60 -13.60 -3.90
CA PRO A 633 -20.16 -13.74 -3.66
C PRO A 633 -19.76 -13.83 -2.18
N GLY A 634 -20.58 -13.33 -1.25
CA GLY A 634 -20.43 -13.51 0.19
C GLY A 634 -21.52 -14.41 0.79
N GLY A 635 -22.13 -15.28 -0.01
CA GLY A 635 -23.27 -16.11 0.38
C GLY A 635 -22.97 -17.10 1.51
N PHE A 636 -23.87 -17.21 2.48
CA PHE A 636 -23.79 -18.16 3.60
C PHE A 636 -25.16 -18.72 3.98
N GLU A 637 -25.17 -19.86 4.67
CA GLU A 637 -26.38 -20.57 5.11
C GLU A 637 -26.11 -21.32 6.42
N ILE A 638 -27.07 -21.28 7.35
CA ILE A 638 -27.10 -22.12 8.55
C ILE A 638 -28.52 -22.64 8.82
N TYR A 639 -28.59 -23.87 9.33
CA TYR A 639 -29.84 -24.46 9.83
C TYR A 639 -30.17 -23.86 11.21
N ALA A 640 -31.20 -23.01 11.27
CA ALA A 640 -31.58 -22.19 12.42
C ALA A 640 -32.86 -22.71 13.10
N THR A 641 -32.79 -23.91 13.68
CA THR A 641 -33.94 -24.63 14.23
C THR A 641 -34.51 -24.07 15.52
N LYS A 642 -33.76 -23.26 16.26
CA LYS A 642 -34.23 -22.70 17.53
C LYS A 642 -35.00 -21.41 17.28
N ILE A 643 -36.13 -21.24 17.94
CA ILE A 643 -36.86 -19.97 17.95
C ILE A 643 -36.16 -19.03 18.95
N GLY A 644 -35.90 -17.78 18.55
CA GLY A 644 -35.22 -16.77 19.36
C GLY A 644 -34.22 -15.93 18.57
N THR A 645 -33.49 -15.05 19.24
CA THR A 645 -32.53 -14.13 18.61
C THR A 645 -31.20 -14.82 18.36
N TYR A 646 -30.79 -14.88 17.10
CA TYR A 646 -29.44 -15.27 16.68
C TYR A 646 -28.56 -14.03 16.63
N VAL A 647 -27.38 -14.08 17.24
CA VAL A 647 -26.40 -12.99 17.18
C VAL A 647 -25.36 -13.32 16.12
N LEU A 648 -25.27 -12.48 15.09
CA LEU A 648 -24.29 -12.61 14.01
C LEU A 648 -23.21 -11.55 14.20
N GLU A 649 -21.96 -11.97 14.29
CA GLU A 649 -20.80 -11.09 14.39
C GLU A 649 -19.88 -11.34 13.19
N MET A 650 -19.68 -10.33 12.35
CA MET A 650 -18.84 -10.40 11.15
C MET A 650 -18.30 -9.02 10.78
N ASP A 651 -17.05 -8.94 10.32
CA ASP A 651 -16.39 -7.69 9.85
C ASP A 651 -16.50 -6.50 10.84
N GLY A 652 -16.54 -6.81 12.15
CA GLY A 652 -16.72 -5.81 13.22
C GLY A 652 -18.13 -5.25 13.40
N TYR A 653 -19.13 -5.81 12.72
CA TYR A 653 -20.55 -5.53 12.92
C TYR A 653 -21.22 -6.65 13.71
N ARG A 654 -22.25 -6.29 14.49
CA ARG A 654 -23.11 -7.22 15.22
C ARG A 654 -24.56 -7.02 14.77
N PHE A 655 -25.23 -8.11 14.44
CA PHE A 655 -26.62 -8.14 14.04
C PHE A 655 -27.40 -9.11 14.92
N ASP A 656 -28.48 -8.62 15.53
CA ASP A 656 -29.38 -9.43 16.33
C ASP A 656 -30.59 -9.82 15.46
N ILE A 657 -30.67 -11.09 15.05
CA ILE A 657 -31.64 -11.61 14.08
C ILE A 657 -32.71 -12.45 14.78
N PRO A 658 -33.94 -11.94 14.94
CA PRO A 658 -35.03 -12.71 15.53
C PRO A 658 -35.55 -13.78 14.56
N MET A 659 -35.34 -15.05 14.93
CA MET A 659 -35.83 -16.23 14.21
C MET A 659 -37.15 -16.73 14.80
N THR A 660 -38.14 -16.92 13.92
CA THR A 660 -39.50 -17.40 14.26
C THR A 660 -39.79 -18.80 13.67
N GLY A 661 -38.76 -19.52 13.23
CA GLY A 661 -38.87 -20.85 12.62
C GLY A 661 -39.18 -20.86 11.12
N GLN A 662 -39.14 -19.70 10.46
CA GLN A 662 -39.32 -19.55 9.01
C GLN A 662 -37.97 -19.39 8.29
N PHE A 663 -37.95 -19.64 6.98
CA PHE A 663 -36.81 -19.28 6.13
C PHE A 663 -36.57 -17.77 6.22
N THR A 664 -35.33 -17.38 6.52
CA THR A 664 -34.95 -16.00 6.78
C THR A 664 -33.72 -15.63 5.96
N ARG A 665 -33.88 -14.67 5.05
CA ARG A 665 -32.80 -14.10 4.22
C ARG A 665 -32.43 -12.71 4.72
N LEU A 666 -31.14 -12.50 4.94
CA LEU A 666 -30.57 -11.20 5.29
C LEU A 666 -30.10 -10.47 4.03
N VAL A 667 -30.48 -9.19 3.93
CA VAL A 667 -29.98 -8.28 2.89
C VAL A 667 -29.21 -7.16 3.58
N PHE A 668 -27.91 -7.11 3.34
CA PHE A 668 -27.04 -6.10 3.96
C PHE A 668 -26.94 -4.87 3.06
N ARG A 669 -27.09 -3.68 3.64
CA ARG A 669 -26.90 -2.41 2.94
C ARG A 669 -26.27 -1.35 3.82
N GLN A 670 -25.54 -0.43 3.18
CA GLN A 670 -25.01 0.78 3.81
C GLN A 670 -26.15 1.75 4.14
N ALA A 671 -26.28 2.13 5.41
CA ALA A 671 -27.09 3.28 5.78
C ALA A 671 -26.43 4.54 5.21
N GLY A 672 -27.22 5.37 4.54
CA GLY A 672 -26.78 6.65 3.99
C GLY A 672 -26.23 7.60 5.08
N PRO A 673 -25.58 8.71 4.69
CA PRO A 673 -24.98 9.64 5.65
C PRO A 673 -26.01 10.12 6.67
N ALA A 674 -25.59 10.26 7.93
CA ALA A 674 -26.40 10.84 8.99
C ALA A 674 -26.85 12.25 8.56
N ARG A 675 -28.09 12.34 8.08
CA ARG A 675 -28.80 13.61 8.01
C ARG A 675 -29.03 14.09 9.44
N PRO A 676 -29.02 15.41 9.69
CA PRO A 676 -29.18 15.92 11.03
C PRO A 676 -30.51 15.35 11.58
N SER A 677 -30.51 14.82 12.81
CA SER A 677 -31.62 14.01 13.30
C SER A 677 -32.77 14.89 13.77
N GLY A 678 -33.38 15.61 12.83
CA GLY A 678 -34.71 16.13 13.03
C GLY A 678 -35.68 14.97 13.25
N ILE A 679 -36.29 14.92 14.42
CA ILE A 679 -37.31 13.93 14.77
C ILE A 679 -38.65 14.65 14.82
N ILE A 680 -39.63 14.16 14.06
CA ILE A 680 -41.05 14.47 14.25
C ILE A 680 -41.71 13.21 14.81
N GLU A 681 -42.18 13.26 16.04
CA GLU A 681 -42.86 12.14 16.72
C GLU A 681 -44.22 12.56 17.25
N GLY A 682 -45.06 11.61 17.61
CA GLY A 682 -46.36 11.93 18.18
C GLY A 682 -47.15 10.72 18.62
N VAL A 683 -48.35 10.99 19.14
CA VAL A 683 -49.30 9.95 19.56
C VAL A 683 -50.64 10.19 18.86
N LEU A 684 -51.16 9.16 18.21
CA LEU A 684 -52.50 9.09 17.63
C LEU A 684 -53.48 8.49 18.63
N ARG A 685 -54.57 9.20 18.89
CA ARG A 685 -55.65 8.77 19.76
C ARG A 685 -56.99 8.77 19.02
N ASP A 686 -57.94 7.95 19.47
CA ASP A 686 -59.31 7.96 18.95
C ASP A 686 -60.11 9.14 19.54
N HIS A 687 -61.35 9.31 19.08
CA HIS A 687 -62.28 10.31 19.61
C HIS A 687 -62.62 10.12 21.11
N GLN A 688 -62.33 8.97 21.72
CA GLN A 688 -62.40 8.73 23.17
C GLN A 688 -61.05 8.90 23.89
N ASN A 689 -60.03 9.45 23.23
CA ASN A 689 -58.70 9.69 23.76
C ASN A 689 -57.91 8.40 24.08
N ARG A 690 -58.31 7.24 23.55
CA ARG A 690 -57.59 5.98 23.68
C ARG A 690 -56.50 5.87 22.60
N PRO A 691 -55.34 5.28 22.89
CA PRO A 691 -54.30 5.11 21.88
C PRO A 691 -54.74 4.18 20.76
N VAL A 692 -54.41 4.54 19.51
CA VAL A 692 -54.82 3.78 18.32
C VAL A 692 -53.60 3.12 17.72
N ALA A 693 -53.51 1.79 17.82
CA ALA A 693 -52.42 0.99 17.28
C ALA A 693 -52.67 0.58 15.83
N ASP A 694 -51.61 0.20 15.13
CA ASP A 694 -51.62 -0.36 13.77
C ASP A 694 -52.22 0.58 12.70
N TRP A 695 -52.20 1.89 12.94
CA TRP A 695 -52.67 2.92 12.00
C TRP A 695 -51.51 3.56 11.25
N PHE A 696 -51.68 3.81 9.95
CA PHE A 696 -50.65 4.44 9.13
C PHE A 696 -50.71 5.97 9.23
N VAL A 697 -49.56 6.58 9.51
CA VAL A 697 -49.31 8.01 9.50
C VAL A 697 -48.30 8.29 8.40
N HIS A 698 -48.60 9.22 7.50
CA HIS A 698 -47.75 9.60 6.38
C HIS A 698 -47.13 10.98 6.61
N LEU A 699 -45.89 11.19 6.22
CA LEU A 699 -45.17 12.47 6.28
C LEU A 699 -44.61 12.79 4.90
N SER A 700 -45.01 13.92 4.32
CA SER A 700 -44.60 14.35 2.98
C SER A 700 -44.13 15.80 2.96
N GLY A 701 -43.08 16.13 2.21
CA GLY A 701 -42.57 17.51 2.10
C GLY A 701 -41.05 17.58 2.15
N SER A 702 -40.47 18.67 1.65
CA SER A 702 -39.00 18.87 1.60
C SER A 702 -38.23 17.66 1.04
N GLY A 703 -38.81 16.99 0.03
CA GLY A 703 -38.21 15.85 -0.68
C GLY A 703 -38.32 14.48 0.01
N VAL A 704 -39.08 14.34 1.10
CA VAL A 704 -39.36 13.03 1.73
C VAL A 704 -40.84 12.65 1.63
N ASN A 705 -41.10 11.35 1.57
CA ASN A 705 -42.45 10.75 1.64
C ASN A 705 -42.33 9.45 2.45
N LEU A 706 -42.71 9.50 3.73
CA LEU A 706 -42.48 8.45 4.73
C LEU A 706 -43.82 8.00 5.33
N THR A 707 -43.87 6.75 5.79
CA THR A 707 -45.03 6.19 6.51
C THR A 707 -44.57 5.54 7.79
N ALA A 708 -45.24 5.81 8.90
CA ALA A 708 -45.05 5.16 10.19
C ALA A 708 -46.36 4.50 10.62
N THR A 709 -46.27 3.32 11.24
CA THR A 709 -47.43 2.65 11.84
C THR A 709 -47.42 2.90 13.34
N THR A 710 -48.56 3.25 13.91
CA THR A 710 -48.68 3.51 15.35
C THR A 710 -48.53 2.22 16.15
N ASN A 711 -47.79 2.28 17.27
CA ASN A 711 -47.63 1.12 18.16
C ASN A 711 -48.84 0.93 19.10
N ALA A 712 -48.79 -0.05 20.01
CA ALA A 712 -49.83 -0.32 21.01
C ALA A 712 -50.21 0.90 21.88
N GLN A 713 -49.31 1.86 22.04
CA GLN A 713 -49.51 3.12 22.76
C GLN A 713 -49.88 4.29 21.82
N GLY A 714 -50.28 4.00 20.58
CA GLY A 714 -50.64 4.98 19.56
C GLY A 714 -49.48 5.82 19.05
N SER A 715 -48.24 5.51 19.44
CA SER A 715 -47.08 6.36 19.17
C SER A 715 -46.50 6.10 17.78
N PHE A 716 -46.05 7.16 17.10
CA PHE A 716 -45.36 7.13 15.82
C PHE A 716 -44.16 8.10 15.82
N ALA A 717 -43.16 7.84 14.98
CA ALA A 717 -42.00 8.73 14.84
C ALA A 717 -41.39 8.67 13.44
N PHE A 718 -40.88 9.82 12.98
CA PHE A 718 -40.10 10.00 11.76
C PHE A 718 -38.78 10.66 12.13
N ALA A 719 -37.66 10.00 11.84
CA ALA A 719 -36.33 10.49 12.16
C ALA A 719 -35.53 10.85 10.90
N ASN A 720 -34.39 11.52 11.08
CA ASN A 720 -33.47 11.95 10.01
C ASN A 720 -34.07 12.98 9.03
N LEU A 721 -34.95 13.84 9.53
CA LEU A 721 -35.56 14.92 8.77
C LEU A 721 -34.61 16.13 8.72
N GLY A 722 -34.44 16.71 7.52
CA GLY A 722 -33.67 17.94 7.34
C GLY A 722 -34.45 19.18 7.76
N ALA A 723 -33.82 20.35 7.68
CA ALA A 723 -34.56 21.60 7.83
C ALA A 723 -35.55 21.76 6.68
N GLY A 724 -36.82 22.03 6.98
CA GLY A 724 -37.86 22.10 5.97
C GLY A 724 -39.27 22.10 6.54
N SER A 725 -40.25 22.25 5.65
CA SER A 725 -41.67 22.12 5.99
C SER A 725 -42.17 20.75 5.55
N TYR A 726 -42.86 20.06 6.47
CA TYR A 726 -43.38 18.71 6.30
C TYR A 726 -44.89 18.69 6.60
N THR A 727 -45.66 17.99 5.78
CA THR A 727 -47.09 17.78 5.95
C THR A 727 -47.35 16.34 6.36
N LEU A 728 -47.96 16.17 7.52
CA LEU A 728 -48.34 14.88 8.08
C LEU A 728 -49.81 14.60 7.78
N THR A 729 -50.14 13.42 7.25
CA THR A 729 -51.51 12.93 7.07
C THR A 729 -51.70 11.59 7.76
N VAL A 730 -52.91 11.25 8.19
CA VAL A 730 -53.23 9.94 8.78
C VAL A 730 -54.10 9.15 7.80
N ALA A 731 -53.74 7.90 7.52
CA ALA A 731 -54.49 7.06 6.60
C ALA A 731 -55.92 6.86 7.07
N ASP A 732 -56.85 6.88 6.11
CA ASP A 732 -58.28 6.67 6.34
C ASP A 732 -58.89 7.68 7.33
N SER A 733 -58.35 8.91 7.34
CA SER A 733 -58.74 10.01 8.22
C SER A 733 -58.55 11.38 7.53
N PRO A 734 -59.33 12.43 7.88
CA PRO A 734 -59.14 13.78 7.35
C PRO A 734 -57.97 14.56 7.97
N ILE A 735 -57.19 13.96 8.88
CA ILE A 735 -56.07 14.64 9.55
C ILE A 735 -54.98 14.98 8.53
N SER A 736 -54.65 16.28 8.42
CA SER A 736 -53.51 16.82 7.68
C SER A 736 -52.91 18.01 8.46
N GLN A 737 -51.63 17.96 8.81
CA GLN A 737 -50.97 19.00 9.61
C GLN A 737 -49.57 19.33 9.04
N THR A 738 -49.31 20.61 8.82
CA THR A 738 -47.98 21.08 8.39
C THR A 738 -47.11 21.48 9.59
N VAL A 739 -45.86 21.06 9.59
CA VAL A 739 -44.86 21.27 10.63
C VAL A 739 -43.57 21.77 9.98
N THR A 740 -43.07 22.91 10.45
CA THR A 740 -41.76 23.44 10.05
C THR A 740 -40.70 22.97 11.04
N HIS A 741 -39.64 22.39 10.52
CA HIS A 741 -38.57 21.75 11.27
C HIS A 741 -37.22 22.42 10.92
N ASN A 742 -36.40 22.73 11.93
CA ASN A 742 -35.12 23.43 11.75
C ASN A 742 -33.93 22.49 11.46
N GLY A 743 -34.19 21.20 11.32
CA GLY A 743 -33.23 20.15 11.04
C GLY A 743 -32.43 19.67 12.27
N GLN A 744 -32.60 20.24 13.47
CA GLN A 744 -31.75 19.91 14.63
C GLN A 744 -32.54 19.46 15.87
N GLU A 745 -33.80 19.88 16.03
CA GLU A 745 -34.59 19.62 17.25
C GLU A 745 -35.61 18.47 17.13
N ARG A 746 -36.19 18.04 18.24
CA ARG A 746 -37.31 17.08 18.28
C ARG A 746 -38.63 17.84 18.39
N VAL A 747 -39.59 17.50 17.52
CA VAL A 747 -40.93 18.06 17.51
C VAL A 747 -41.93 16.95 17.84
N THR A 748 -42.75 17.15 18.88
CA THR A 748 -43.76 16.18 19.31
C THR A 748 -45.17 16.69 18.99
N LEU A 749 -46.00 15.84 18.39
CA LEU A 749 -47.37 16.13 17.97
C LEU A 749 -48.38 15.25 18.72
N ALA A 750 -49.56 15.80 19.01
CA ALA A 750 -50.70 15.03 19.49
C ALA A 750 -51.78 15.05 18.41
N LEU A 751 -52.15 13.87 17.90
CA LEU A 751 -53.14 13.72 16.83
C LEU A 751 -54.36 12.96 17.38
N GLN A 752 -55.55 13.39 16.99
CA GLN A 752 -56.79 12.75 17.41
C GLN A 752 -57.68 12.46 16.21
N LEU A 753 -58.05 11.19 16.02
CA LEU A 753 -59.00 10.77 14.99
C LEU A 753 -60.38 11.36 15.31
N PRO A 754 -61.10 11.90 14.30
CA PRO A 754 -62.49 12.28 14.49
C PRO A 754 -63.35 11.04 14.79
N ALA A 755 -64.55 11.24 15.31
CA ALA A 755 -65.51 10.15 15.44
C ALA A 755 -65.72 9.48 14.07
N PRO A 756 -65.84 8.14 13.99
CA PRO A 756 -66.06 7.44 12.72
C PRO A 756 -67.23 8.06 11.96
N VAL A 757 -66.98 8.49 10.73
CA VAL A 757 -68.07 8.83 9.81
C VAL A 757 -68.69 7.51 9.38
N VAL A 758 -69.93 7.29 9.80
CA VAL A 758 -70.76 6.16 9.37
C VAL A 758 -70.84 6.21 7.84
N SER A 759 -70.45 5.11 7.18
CA SER A 759 -70.63 4.93 5.73
C SER A 759 -72.11 5.08 5.38
N ASP A 760 -72.42 5.92 4.39
CA ASP A 760 -73.78 6.16 3.91
C ASP A 760 -74.52 4.83 3.61
N GLY A 761 -75.37 4.40 4.56
CA GLY A 761 -76.39 3.38 4.37
C GLY A 761 -75.93 1.94 4.08
N TRP A 762 -74.64 1.59 4.11
CA TRP A 762 -74.20 0.20 3.90
C TRP A 762 -73.97 -0.54 5.22
N GLN A 763 -74.56 -1.73 5.35
CA GLN A 763 -74.34 -2.68 6.44
C GLN A 763 -73.58 -3.91 5.94
N VAL A 764 -72.71 -4.45 6.80
CA VAL A 764 -71.92 -5.66 6.49
C VAL A 764 -72.26 -6.75 7.51
N ASP A 765 -72.83 -7.84 7.03
CA ASP A 765 -73.10 -9.04 7.83
C ASP A 765 -71.97 -10.05 7.65
N LEU A 766 -71.31 -10.40 8.74
CA LEU A 766 -70.17 -11.32 8.76
C LEU A 766 -70.59 -12.69 9.32
N SER A 767 -70.17 -13.75 8.64
CA SER A 767 -70.28 -15.12 9.13
C SER A 767 -68.98 -15.88 8.88
N GLN A 768 -68.59 -16.73 9.83
CA GLN A 768 -67.36 -17.52 9.78
C GLN A 768 -67.71 -19.01 9.87
N GLY A 769 -66.93 -19.86 9.20
CA GLY A 769 -67.21 -21.29 9.10
C GLY A 769 -65.97 -22.16 8.95
N THR A 770 -66.16 -23.48 9.08
CA THR A 770 -65.14 -24.49 8.84
C THR A 770 -64.97 -24.73 7.33
N GLY A 771 -63.78 -24.49 6.80
CA GLY A 771 -63.50 -24.65 5.37
C GLY A 771 -62.16 -24.04 4.97
N LEU A 772 -61.88 -24.01 3.67
CA LEU A 772 -60.70 -23.33 3.13
C LEU A 772 -60.72 -21.83 3.51
N PRO A 773 -59.55 -21.21 3.76
CA PRO A 773 -59.46 -19.80 4.11
C PRO A 773 -59.77 -18.96 2.86
N LEU A 774 -61.06 -18.66 2.72
CA LEU A 774 -61.63 -17.87 1.63
C LEU A 774 -62.33 -16.67 2.24
N LEU A 775 -62.16 -15.51 1.60
CA LEU A 775 -63.04 -14.37 1.75
C LEU A 775 -64.04 -14.44 0.61
N VAL A 776 -65.29 -14.75 0.95
CA VAL A 776 -66.39 -14.67 0.01
C VAL A 776 -67.25 -13.48 0.36
N GLY A 777 -67.78 -12.80 -0.64
CA GLY A 777 -68.76 -11.76 -0.38
C GLY A 777 -69.80 -11.62 -1.46
N ASP A 778 -70.89 -10.95 -1.10
CA ASP A 778 -71.99 -10.64 -2.02
C ASP A 778 -72.34 -9.17 -1.84
N ILE A 779 -72.18 -8.39 -2.91
CA ILE A 779 -72.49 -6.96 -2.94
C ILE A 779 -73.89 -6.67 -3.53
N GLY A 780 -74.67 -7.70 -3.83
CA GLY A 780 -76.05 -7.60 -4.30
C GLY A 780 -76.23 -7.18 -5.77
N VAL A 781 -75.14 -6.91 -6.49
CA VAL A 781 -75.13 -6.50 -7.91
C VAL A 781 -73.96 -7.16 -8.66
N SER A 782 -74.17 -7.60 -9.90
CA SER A 782 -73.15 -8.22 -10.75
C SER A 782 -72.42 -7.20 -11.64
N ASN A 783 -71.27 -7.60 -12.21
CA ASN A 783 -70.44 -6.83 -13.15
C ASN A 783 -69.80 -5.54 -12.59
N GLY A 784 -69.74 -5.37 -11.27
CA GLY A 784 -68.98 -4.32 -10.59
C GLY A 784 -67.55 -4.74 -10.30
N VAL A 785 -66.61 -3.79 -10.35
CA VAL A 785 -65.22 -4.04 -9.94
C VAL A 785 -65.12 -3.95 -8.42
N ILE A 786 -64.63 -5.02 -7.80
CA ILE A 786 -64.32 -5.08 -6.38
C ILE A 786 -62.80 -5.15 -6.25
N THR A 787 -62.23 -4.21 -5.51
CA THR A 787 -60.80 -4.23 -5.18
C THR A 787 -60.63 -4.75 -3.76
N ILE A 788 -59.86 -5.82 -3.60
CA ILE A 788 -59.55 -6.44 -2.32
C ILE A 788 -58.08 -6.22 -2.05
N THR A 789 -57.76 -5.54 -0.94
CA THR A 789 -56.39 -5.30 -0.51
C THR A 789 -56.11 -6.17 0.71
N SER A 790 -55.07 -7.02 0.63
CA SER A 790 -54.62 -7.85 1.74
C SER A 790 -53.98 -7.02 2.86
N PRO A 791 -53.77 -7.60 4.06
CA PRO A 791 -53.04 -6.94 5.14
C PRO A 791 -51.63 -6.46 4.73
N SER A 792 -50.94 -7.20 3.85
CA SER A 792 -49.65 -6.80 3.28
C SER A 792 -49.73 -5.73 2.17
N GLY A 793 -50.93 -5.26 1.83
CA GLY A 793 -51.16 -4.24 0.81
C GLY A 793 -51.30 -4.78 -0.63
N ARG A 794 -51.35 -6.11 -0.83
CA ARG A 794 -51.53 -6.68 -2.16
C ARG A 794 -52.97 -6.49 -2.63
N ARG A 795 -53.13 -5.87 -3.80
CA ARG A 795 -54.44 -5.62 -4.42
C ARG A 795 -54.80 -6.73 -5.39
N GLN A 796 -56.00 -7.26 -5.24
CA GLN A 796 -56.63 -8.17 -6.17
C GLN A 796 -57.96 -7.57 -6.60
N GLN A 797 -58.21 -7.56 -7.91
CA GLN A 797 -59.51 -7.18 -8.44
C GLN A 797 -60.32 -8.42 -8.78
N VAL A 798 -61.57 -8.43 -8.36
CA VAL A 798 -62.55 -9.43 -8.72
C VAL A 798 -63.79 -8.75 -9.25
N THR A 799 -64.47 -9.40 -10.18
CA THR A 799 -65.74 -8.92 -10.72
C THR A 799 -66.87 -9.47 -9.86
N SER A 800 -67.79 -8.62 -9.42
CA SER A 800 -68.99 -9.06 -8.71
C SER A 800 -69.86 -9.95 -9.60
N GLY A 801 -70.39 -11.04 -9.04
CA GLY A 801 -71.13 -12.06 -9.80
C GLY A 801 -70.23 -13.09 -10.52
N SER A 802 -68.90 -13.01 -10.35
CA SER A 802 -67.98 -14.06 -10.83
C SER A 802 -68.16 -15.41 -10.12
N LYS A 803 -68.84 -15.41 -8.97
CA LYS A 803 -69.17 -16.58 -8.16
C LYS A 803 -70.66 -16.58 -7.81
N PRO A 804 -71.54 -16.89 -8.79
CA PRO A 804 -72.99 -16.82 -8.61
C PRO A 804 -73.50 -17.75 -7.50
N GLU A 805 -72.75 -18.79 -7.12
CA GLU A 805 -73.02 -19.66 -5.98
C GLU A 805 -73.08 -18.91 -4.62
N TRP A 806 -72.48 -17.71 -4.53
CA TRP A 806 -72.48 -16.89 -3.32
C TRP A 806 -73.51 -15.76 -3.31
N GLY A 807 -74.25 -15.56 -4.41
CA GLY A 807 -75.26 -14.51 -4.58
C GLY A 807 -75.09 -13.71 -5.88
N ILE A 808 -76.01 -12.76 -6.14
CA ILE A 808 -76.06 -11.99 -7.39
C ILE A 808 -74.78 -11.17 -7.61
N GLY A 809 -74.20 -10.62 -6.55
CA GLY A 809 -72.90 -9.94 -6.56
C GLY A 809 -71.77 -10.79 -6.01
N GLY A 810 -71.91 -12.11 -6.02
CA GLY A 810 -71.00 -13.07 -5.40
C GLY A 810 -69.57 -13.00 -5.95
N PHE A 811 -68.58 -12.99 -5.05
CA PHE A 811 -67.17 -13.09 -5.35
C PHE A 811 -66.45 -13.96 -4.32
N GLU A 812 -65.27 -14.47 -4.69
CA GLU A 812 -64.42 -15.28 -3.81
C GLU A 812 -62.96 -14.93 -4.03
N VAL A 813 -62.21 -14.80 -2.93
CA VAL A 813 -60.76 -14.64 -2.93
C VAL A 813 -60.13 -15.56 -1.91
N TYR A 814 -59.03 -16.20 -2.31
CA TYR A 814 -58.18 -16.94 -1.39
C TYR A 814 -57.49 -16.00 -0.41
N THR A 815 -57.71 -16.22 0.88
CA THR A 815 -57.05 -15.45 1.93
C THR A 815 -55.84 -16.22 2.41
N THR A 816 -54.67 -15.88 1.86
CA THR A 816 -53.38 -16.47 2.24
C THR A 816 -52.75 -15.80 3.46
N GLU A 817 -53.30 -14.68 3.92
CA GLU A 817 -52.80 -13.87 5.03
C GLU A 817 -53.86 -13.74 6.12
N LEU A 818 -53.44 -13.68 7.38
CA LEU A 818 -54.32 -13.37 8.51
C LEU A 818 -54.32 -11.86 8.73
N GLY A 819 -55.48 -11.28 9.00
CA GLY A 819 -55.61 -9.84 9.29
C GLY A 819 -56.78 -9.17 8.59
N ASN A 820 -56.75 -7.84 8.59
CA ASN A 820 -57.81 -7.01 8.03
C ASN A 820 -57.65 -6.85 6.52
N TYR A 821 -58.55 -7.47 5.77
CA TYR A 821 -58.67 -7.23 4.34
C TYR A 821 -59.51 -5.98 4.11
N THR A 822 -59.08 -5.13 3.20
CA THR A 822 -59.88 -4.00 2.74
C THR A 822 -60.65 -4.43 1.48
N VAL A 823 -61.97 -4.26 1.48
CA VAL A 823 -62.84 -4.50 0.33
C VAL A 823 -63.40 -3.15 -0.14
N GLU A 824 -63.11 -2.78 -1.38
CA GLU A 824 -63.49 -1.50 -1.99
C GLU A 824 -64.37 -1.72 -3.21
N PHE A 825 -65.53 -1.08 -3.20
CA PHE A 825 -66.47 -1.04 -4.33
C PHE A 825 -67.40 0.17 -4.19
N PHE A 826 -67.89 0.72 -5.30
CA PHE A 826 -68.75 1.92 -5.33
C PHE A 826 -68.20 3.13 -4.55
N GLY A 827 -66.87 3.30 -4.53
CA GLY A 827 -66.21 4.37 -3.77
C GLY A 827 -66.29 4.20 -2.25
N GLN A 828 -66.87 3.10 -1.77
CA GLN A 828 -66.96 2.72 -0.37
C GLN A 828 -65.82 1.76 -0.03
N ARG A 829 -65.41 1.81 1.24
CA ARG A 829 -64.31 1.00 1.76
C ARG A 829 -64.75 0.30 3.03
N PHE A 830 -64.60 -1.03 3.04
CA PHE A 830 -64.98 -1.89 4.14
C PHE A 830 -63.76 -2.67 4.64
N THR A 831 -63.68 -2.87 5.95
CA THR A 831 -62.59 -3.64 6.58
C THR A 831 -63.13 -4.96 7.10
N ILE A 832 -62.64 -6.07 6.55
CA ILE A 832 -63.09 -7.43 6.86
C ILE A 832 -61.99 -8.19 7.60
N PRO A 833 -62.19 -8.58 8.87
CA PRO A 833 -61.20 -9.35 9.62
C PRO A 833 -61.22 -10.82 9.18
N VAL A 834 -60.06 -11.35 8.75
CA VAL A 834 -59.88 -12.75 8.36
C VAL A 834 -58.92 -13.44 9.32
N GLN A 835 -59.37 -14.55 9.93
CA GLN A 835 -58.64 -15.29 10.96
C GLN A 835 -58.30 -16.73 10.55
N GLY A 836 -58.06 -16.97 9.25
CA GLY A 836 -57.58 -18.27 8.75
C GLY A 836 -58.67 -19.33 8.59
N GLN A 837 -59.93 -18.92 8.76
CA GLN A 837 -61.13 -19.71 8.51
C GLN A 837 -61.90 -19.11 7.34
N PHE A 838 -62.82 -19.89 6.77
CA PHE A 838 -63.77 -19.39 5.78
C PHE A 838 -64.53 -18.19 6.37
N THR A 839 -64.52 -17.06 5.66
CA THR A 839 -65.14 -15.80 6.07
C THR A 839 -66.07 -15.32 4.97
N LYS A 840 -67.36 -15.23 5.28
CA LYS A 840 -68.40 -14.72 4.38
C LYS A 840 -68.86 -13.33 4.84
N ALA A 841 -68.77 -12.35 3.94
CA ALA A 841 -69.20 -10.97 4.14
C ALA A 841 -70.34 -10.61 3.17
N ILE A 842 -71.54 -10.36 3.69
CA ILE A 842 -72.69 -9.94 2.89
C ILE A 842 -72.85 -8.43 3.06
N PHE A 843 -72.85 -7.69 1.95
CA PHE A 843 -72.97 -6.24 1.95
C PHE A 843 -74.40 -5.85 1.54
N ARG A 844 -75.10 -5.12 2.42
CA ARG A 844 -76.48 -4.67 2.21
C ARG A 844 -76.54 -3.15 2.19
N LYS A 845 -77.19 -2.58 1.18
CA LYS A 845 -77.48 -1.15 1.12
C LYS A 845 -78.88 -0.91 1.69
N ASP A 846 -78.98 -0.04 2.69
CA ASP A 846 -80.25 0.45 3.22
C ASP A 846 -80.88 1.36 2.16
N THR A 847 -81.91 0.86 1.49
CA THR A 847 -82.55 1.51 0.35
C THR A 847 -83.62 2.49 0.82
N SER A 848 -83.18 3.62 1.37
CA SER A 848 -84.01 4.84 1.38
C SER A 848 -83.30 5.94 0.59
N SER A 849 -84.01 6.48 -0.40
CA SER A 849 -83.65 7.57 -1.32
C SER A 849 -82.80 7.21 -2.56
N THR A 850 -83.53 6.78 -3.59
CA THR A 850 -83.53 7.30 -4.97
C THR A 850 -82.22 7.89 -5.54
N GLU A 851 -81.56 7.12 -6.40
CA GLU A 851 -80.73 7.66 -7.49
C GLU A 851 -81.04 6.96 -8.82
N PRO A 852 -80.76 7.61 -9.96
CA PRO A 852 -81.45 7.41 -11.23
C PRO A 852 -80.91 6.21 -12.01
N GLN A 853 -81.82 5.41 -12.58
CA GLN A 853 -81.46 4.29 -13.46
C GLN A 853 -80.88 4.79 -14.78
N VAL A 854 -79.61 4.47 -15.03
CA VAL A 854 -79.00 4.58 -16.35
C VAL A 854 -79.72 3.63 -17.31
N ARG A 855 -80.19 4.14 -18.45
CA ARG A 855 -80.86 3.34 -19.49
C ARG A 855 -79.94 3.16 -20.69
N LEU A 856 -79.83 1.92 -21.16
CA LEU A 856 -79.23 1.60 -22.46
C LEU A 856 -80.27 1.85 -23.56
N VAL A 857 -79.89 2.63 -24.57
CA VAL A 857 -80.73 2.92 -25.74
C VAL A 857 -80.05 2.44 -27.01
N SER A 858 -80.81 1.91 -27.95
CA SER A 858 -80.31 1.59 -29.29
C SER A 858 -80.09 2.88 -30.10
N MET A 859 -79.41 2.78 -31.23
CA MET A 859 -79.48 3.84 -32.26
C MET A 859 -80.93 4.02 -32.73
N LEU A 860 -81.26 5.21 -33.26
CA LEU A 860 -82.59 5.50 -33.80
C LEU A 860 -82.92 4.55 -34.96
N LEU A 861 -84.07 3.91 -34.86
CA LEU A 861 -84.57 2.96 -35.85
C LEU A 861 -85.96 3.39 -36.32
N PRO A 862 -86.35 3.09 -37.57
CA PRO A 862 -87.74 3.18 -37.99
C PRO A 862 -88.63 2.36 -37.05
N ARG A 863 -89.78 2.93 -36.66
CA ARG A 863 -90.64 2.35 -35.60
C ARG A 863 -90.98 0.87 -35.83
N SER A 864 -91.27 0.48 -37.07
CA SER A 864 -91.56 -0.92 -37.43
C SER A 864 -90.39 -1.87 -37.14
N ARG A 865 -89.15 -1.41 -37.33
CA ARG A 865 -87.95 -2.19 -37.06
C ARG A 865 -87.62 -2.25 -35.57
N ALA A 866 -87.89 -1.18 -34.84
CA ALA A 866 -87.75 -1.16 -33.37
C ALA A 866 -88.78 -2.09 -32.69
N GLU A 867 -90.03 -2.09 -33.18
CA GLU A 867 -91.08 -2.97 -32.66
C GLU A 867 -90.79 -4.45 -32.98
N ALA A 868 -90.26 -4.76 -34.17
CA ALA A 868 -89.83 -6.11 -34.53
C ALA A 868 -88.66 -6.59 -33.64
N LEU A 869 -87.65 -5.74 -33.44
CA LEU A 869 -86.52 -6.06 -32.56
C LEU A 869 -86.97 -6.27 -31.10
N ARG A 870 -87.88 -5.42 -30.60
CA ARG A 870 -88.46 -5.63 -29.26
C ARG A 870 -89.18 -6.97 -29.19
N ALA A 871 -89.99 -7.31 -30.19
CA ALA A 871 -90.73 -8.57 -30.20
C ALA A 871 -89.79 -9.78 -30.19
N GLU A 872 -88.67 -9.72 -30.91
CA GLU A 872 -87.63 -10.76 -30.90
C GLU A 872 -87.00 -10.89 -29.50
N LEU A 873 -86.60 -9.77 -28.88
CA LEU A 873 -86.03 -9.77 -27.53
C LEU A 873 -87.04 -10.28 -26.47
N GLU A 874 -88.33 -9.97 -26.63
CA GLU A 874 -89.37 -10.47 -25.72
C GLU A 874 -89.60 -11.99 -25.79
N THR A 875 -89.05 -12.68 -26.81
CA THR A 875 -89.07 -14.15 -26.87
C THR A 875 -87.98 -14.81 -26.02
N ASP A 876 -86.90 -14.07 -25.71
CA ASP A 876 -85.81 -14.56 -24.87
C ASP A 876 -86.14 -14.33 -23.40
N ILE A 877 -86.07 -15.39 -22.58
CA ILE A 877 -86.43 -15.36 -21.17
C ILE A 877 -85.55 -14.39 -20.35
N ASP A 878 -84.31 -14.15 -20.80
CA ASP A 878 -83.35 -13.29 -20.11
C ASP A 878 -83.53 -11.81 -20.45
N THR A 879 -84.26 -11.49 -21.53
CA THR A 879 -84.47 -10.10 -21.97
C THR A 879 -85.94 -9.65 -21.97
N LYS A 880 -86.86 -10.58 -21.68
CA LYS A 880 -88.30 -10.36 -21.59
C LYS A 880 -88.67 -9.27 -20.59
N GLY A 881 -89.45 -8.29 -21.03
CA GLY A 881 -89.94 -7.16 -20.22
C GLY A 881 -88.91 -6.07 -19.92
N LEU A 882 -87.67 -6.19 -20.41
CA LEU A 882 -86.60 -5.24 -20.11
C LEU A 882 -86.50 -4.07 -21.11
N PHE A 883 -87.20 -4.13 -22.25
CA PHE A 883 -87.05 -3.16 -23.34
C PHE A 883 -88.37 -2.51 -23.75
N THR A 884 -88.35 -1.20 -24.01
CA THR A 884 -89.51 -0.43 -24.50
C THR A 884 -89.16 0.34 -25.76
N VAL A 885 -90.08 0.40 -26.74
CA VAL A 885 -89.92 1.25 -27.92
C VAL A 885 -90.44 2.65 -27.60
N GLN A 886 -89.58 3.64 -27.70
CA GLN A 886 -89.90 5.04 -27.46
C GLN A 886 -89.82 5.82 -28.78
N VAL A 887 -90.89 6.51 -29.15
CA VAL A 887 -90.93 7.34 -30.35
C VAL A 887 -90.32 8.70 -30.01
N VAL A 888 -89.30 9.10 -30.75
CA VAL A 888 -88.67 10.41 -30.59
C VAL A 888 -89.26 11.33 -31.67
N SER A 889 -90.03 12.36 -31.27
CA SER A 889 -90.61 13.33 -32.19
C SER A 889 -89.61 14.45 -32.46
N SER A 890 -89.07 14.48 -33.69
CA SER A 890 -88.11 15.46 -34.26
C SER A 890 -87.04 16.00 -33.31
#